data_AF-A0A7M2RJC4-F1
#
_entry.id   AF-A0A7M2RJC4-F1
#
_cell.length_a   1.000
_cell.length_b   1.000
_cell.length_c   1.000
_cell.angle_alpha   90.00
_cell.angle_beta   90.00
_cell.angle_gamma   90.00
#
_symmetry.space_group_name_H-M   'P 1'
#
loop_
_entity.id
_entity.type
_entity.pdbx_description
1 polymer ?
#
loop_
_entity_poly.entity_id
_entity_poly.type
_entity_poly.pdbx_seq_one_letter_code
_entity_poly.pdbx_strand_id
1 'polypeptide(L)'
;MNIDNRLLIYFFFDADGVVDDYNIYMLQDMMKSCQHLFVISNGKLTKEGYEKFSKLADCIVERNNTGFDVGAYKEALQTIGWEELSKYDEVILMNYTIMGPVYPFEEMFETMDNKQDLDFWGITKYHEVRVDPYGKIKCGYLREHIQSHFIAVRNKMLTSDDFYEYWEKMPPIKSYGDSVAYHESYFTHHFAKKGFKWDVYVNTDDMKKFTEYPLLKAPKKLIEEKRCPIFKRRSFNHDYIDFINTTIGEPTYELMEYLKNSTNYDVNLIWNNILRCCNQAKIKECLQLNYVIPSKISPDISGILEKRRIALVLHLYYEELLEESFQYASSMPAEADVYITVGNKRMKELVEKRFDSLECRNLKVMQIPNRGRDVGSVLVAVNPDILQYDYVCFAHDKKVTQLKPECKGASWAYLCFESVLKNKDHVNNVIQLFEDNPRLGLLTPTPPNHAEYFPTMGNEWAGNFKNTKKLAEQLDIHVPMSSDQPPISALGCFFWYRPKAMIKLYARNFSYEDFPEEPMKKTDGTILHAVERLYSFAVQDAGYYPAWCFSDNVASMEITNLYYMLRGMNMAMMNGGLAGTFVDVVNEMKRRGPAMRSLSDLHNELMGLYGSGASAKSSFDGMMHLYYSEGEGFNERSSEICRASFRKNRFEVEFEIPDDNSIIEQLRFDPGEEGMIILKKMYAFIEYEDGHHDIIEMETCDSNGFSFDNKILFINQDPQVYIQCGTESRAISIMIKGELDKDVTPDIVERAINQRLPMMTPKLYFDTGNGINETDALHVVNRGNAERIEASFTFNQPIAIKMFRFDPCEQGMFIVQDPEINIIYSDDSSENLQLSDLSTNGYRIENNIFYLNEDPQMSWTNRKGQAVKQVWVSMNVSQEFDASVMDEILSRKESLVSFAKKHLK
;
A
#
# COMPACT_ATOMS: atom_id res chain seq x y z
N MET A 1 22.98 -21.61 -41.84
CA MET A 1 23.91 -22.46 -41.07
C MET A 1 23.08 -23.53 -40.39
N ASN A 2 23.58 -24.76 -40.29
CA ASN A 2 22.99 -25.76 -39.41
C ASN A 2 23.46 -25.41 -37.99
N ILE A 3 22.54 -25.18 -37.05
CA ILE A 3 22.88 -24.83 -35.66
C ILE A 3 23.00 -26.15 -34.90
N ASP A 4 24.23 -26.64 -34.75
CA ASP A 4 24.50 -27.97 -34.19
C ASP A 4 25.24 -27.91 -32.85
N ASN A 5 25.76 -26.73 -32.45
CA ASN A 5 26.48 -26.53 -31.20
C ASN A 5 25.93 -25.35 -30.37
N ARG A 6 25.02 -25.64 -29.43
CA ARG A 6 24.44 -24.66 -28.51
C ARG A 6 24.94 -24.81 -27.08
N LEU A 7 25.20 -23.67 -26.45
CA LEU A 7 25.46 -23.54 -25.01
C LEU A 7 24.25 -22.91 -24.31
N LEU A 8 23.75 -23.55 -23.27
CA LEU A 8 22.78 -23.00 -22.33
C LEU A 8 23.50 -22.46 -21.08
N ILE A 9 23.40 -21.15 -20.84
CA ILE A 9 23.76 -20.51 -19.57
C ILE A 9 22.49 -20.35 -18.75
N TYR A 10 22.39 -21.12 -17.68
CA TYR A 10 21.24 -21.14 -16.79
C TYR A 10 21.50 -20.39 -15.49
N PHE A 11 20.79 -19.28 -15.29
CA PHE A 11 20.81 -18.53 -14.03
C PHE A 11 19.80 -19.10 -13.02
N PHE A 12 20.27 -19.41 -11.82
CA PHE A 12 19.51 -19.96 -10.72
C PHE A 12 19.64 -19.11 -9.44
N PHE A 13 18.54 -18.97 -8.68
CA PHE A 13 18.54 -18.45 -7.32
C PHE A 13 17.40 -19.10 -6.52
N ASP A 14 17.73 -19.56 -5.33
CA ASP A 14 16.77 -19.99 -4.30
C ASP A 14 17.30 -19.56 -2.93
N ALA A 15 16.43 -19.07 -2.05
CA ALA A 15 16.84 -18.56 -0.75
C ALA A 15 17.45 -19.65 0.16
N ASP A 16 17.00 -20.90 0.00
CA ASP A 16 17.46 -22.07 0.75
C ASP A 16 18.47 -22.90 -0.03
N GLY A 17 18.82 -22.49 -1.26
CA GLY A 17 19.69 -23.26 -2.16
C GLY A 17 19.06 -24.56 -2.69
N VAL A 18 17.74 -24.70 -2.61
CA VAL A 18 17.03 -25.93 -3.02
C VAL A 18 16.71 -25.87 -4.52
N VAL A 19 17.18 -26.88 -5.26
CA VAL A 19 16.83 -27.05 -6.68
C VAL A 19 15.57 -27.90 -6.77
N ASP A 20 14.42 -27.23 -6.91
CA ASP A 20 13.13 -27.90 -7.10
C ASP A 20 13.08 -28.64 -8.45
N ASP A 21 12.31 -29.73 -8.49
CA ASP A 21 12.29 -30.66 -9.62
C ASP A 21 11.80 -30.04 -10.94
N TYR A 22 11.03 -28.96 -10.90
CA TYR A 22 10.62 -28.25 -12.12
C TYR A 22 11.82 -27.71 -12.91
N ASN A 23 12.92 -27.33 -12.23
CA ASN A 23 14.13 -26.87 -12.88
C ASN A 23 14.78 -28.02 -13.67
N ILE A 24 14.86 -29.20 -13.06
CA ILE A 24 15.45 -30.39 -13.68
C ILE A 24 14.58 -30.89 -14.83
N TYR A 25 13.25 -30.94 -14.64
CA TYR A 25 12.30 -31.28 -15.69
C TYR A 25 12.44 -30.37 -16.91
N MET A 26 12.55 -29.05 -16.68
CA MET A 26 12.72 -28.06 -17.74
C MET A 26 14.07 -28.18 -18.46
N LEU A 27 15.16 -28.32 -17.70
CA LEU A 27 16.51 -28.43 -18.24
C LEU A 27 16.71 -29.73 -19.02
N GLN A 28 16.14 -30.86 -18.57
CA GLN A 28 16.24 -32.13 -19.29
C GLN A 28 15.66 -32.05 -20.70
N ASP A 29 14.55 -31.34 -20.89
CA ASP A 29 13.98 -31.15 -22.22
C ASP A 29 14.76 -30.13 -23.05
N MET A 30 15.22 -29.03 -22.44
CA MET A 30 16.11 -28.05 -23.09
C MET A 30 17.40 -28.69 -23.65
N MET A 31 17.98 -29.63 -22.91
CA MET A 31 19.22 -30.32 -23.31
C MET A 31 19.04 -31.31 -24.48
N LYS A 32 17.82 -31.53 -24.97
CA LYS A 32 17.61 -32.22 -26.25
C LYS A 32 18.04 -31.37 -27.44
N SER A 33 18.01 -30.05 -27.29
CA SER A 33 18.40 -29.08 -28.33
C SER A 33 19.70 -28.33 -28.00
N CYS A 34 20.27 -28.54 -26.81
CA CYS A 34 21.54 -27.92 -26.38
C CYS A 34 22.59 -28.98 -26.06
N GLN A 35 23.85 -28.73 -26.43
CA GLN A 35 24.96 -29.66 -26.23
C GLN A 35 25.68 -29.42 -24.91
N HIS A 36 25.67 -28.17 -24.44
CA HIS A 36 26.40 -27.74 -23.24
C HIS A 36 25.52 -26.96 -22.28
N LEU A 37 25.73 -27.16 -20.97
CA LEU A 37 25.02 -26.48 -19.90
C LEU A 37 25.99 -25.92 -18.86
N PHE A 38 25.96 -24.59 -18.72
CA PHE A 38 26.64 -23.85 -17.67
C PHE A 38 25.62 -23.32 -16.68
N VAL A 39 25.65 -23.78 -15.44
CA VAL A 39 24.77 -23.28 -14.38
C VAL A 39 25.50 -22.23 -13.55
N ILE A 40 24.87 -21.07 -13.37
CA ILE A 40 25.34 -20.06 -12.43
C ILE A 40 24.28 -19.80 -11.34
N SER A 41 24.65 -20.08 -10.10
CA SER A 41 23.79 -19.96 -8.92
C SER A 41 24.18 -18.73 -8.11
N ASN A 42 23.27 -17.77 -7.97
CA ASN A 42 23.38 -16.76 -6.93
C ASN A 42 23.03 -17.43 -5.59
N GLY A 43 23.99 -17.49 -4.66
CA GLY A 43 23.85 -18.22 -3.41
C GLY A 43 24.34 -19.66 -3.49
N LYS A 44 24.51 -20.25 -2.30
CA LYS A 44 24.97 -21.63 -2.14
C LYS A 44 23.83 -22.60 -2.37
N LEU A 45 24.12 -23.67 -3.10
CA LEU A 45 23.21 -24.79 -3.31
C LEU A 45 23.27 -25.74 -2.12
N THR A 46 22.13 -26.36 -1.82
CA THR A 46 22.11 -27.56 -1.00
C THR A 46 22.91 -28.68 -1.67
N LYS A 47 23.39 -29.65 -0.88
CA LYS A 47 24.10 -30.82 -1.42
C LYS A 47 23.25 -31.55 -2.47
N GLU A 48 21.98 -31.78 -2.18
CA GLU A 48 21.03 -32.39 -3.12
C GLU A 48 20.85 -31.54 -4.38
N GLY A 49 20.70 -30.22 -4.22
CA GLY A 49 20.56 -29.31 -5.36
C GLY A 49 21.77 -29.31 -6.28
N TYR A 50 22.98 -29.31 -5.72
CA TYR A 50 24.22 -29.45 -6.48
C TYR A 50 24.25 -30.78 -7.24
N GLU A 51 23.96 -31.90 -6.57
CA GLU A 51 23.92 -33.24 -7.17
C GLU A 51 22.88 -33.34 -8.31
N LYS A 52 21.74 -32.65 -8.21
CA LYS A 52 20.74 -32.58 -9.28
C LYS A 52 21.30 -31.88 -10.52
N PHE A 53 21.94 -30.72 -10.36
CA PHE A 53 22.54 -30.00 -11.50
C PHE A 53 23.74 -30.74 -12.09
N SER A 54 24.59 -31.38 -11.28
CA SER A 54 25.80 -32.08 -11.78
C SER A 54 25.49 -33.24 -12.73
N LYS A 55 24.25 -33.73 -12.76
CA LYS A 55 23.81 -34.78 -13.71
C LYS A 55 23.59 -34.24 -15.12
N LEU A 56 23.44 -32.94 -15.29
CA LEU A 56 23.11 -32.29 -16.56
C LEU A 56 24.16 -31.24 -16.98
N ALA A 57 24.72 -30.52 -16.01
CA ALA A 57 25.59 -29.37 -16.26
C ALA A 57 27.05 -29.78 -16.41
N ASP A 58 27.73 -29.19 -17.40
CA ASP A 58 29.18 -29.32 -17.58
C ASP A 58 29.94 -28.53 -16.50
N CYS A 59 29.35 -27.41 -16.06
CA CYS A 59 29.94 -26.53 -15.06
C CYS A 59 28.85 -25.92 -14.17
N ILE A 60 29.15 -25.81 -12.87
CA ILE A 60 28.29 -25.16 -11.88
C ILE A 60 29.13 -24.14 -11.12
N VAL A 61 28.73 -22.88 -11.15
CA VAL A 61 29.37 -21.80 -10.40
C VAL A 61 28.41 -21.25 -9.36
N GLU A 62 28.83 -21.28 -8.10
CA GLU A 62 28.12 -20.62 -6.99
C GLU A 62 28.78 -19.27 -6.70
N ARG A 63 27.98 -18.20 -6.66
CA ARG A 63 28.44 -16.83 -6.43
C ARG A 63 27.64 -16.13 -5.35
N ASN A 64 28.08 -14.93 -4.94
CA ASN A 64 27.29 -14.10 -4.04
C ASN A 64 25.99 -13.64 -4.72
N ASN A 65 24.90 -13.52 -3.96
CA ASN A 65 23.62 -13.04 -4.48
C ASN A 65 23.64 -11.52 -4.70
N THR A 66 24.31 -11.08 -5.77
CA THR A 66 24.40 -9.68 -6.18
C THR A 66 24.21 -9.54 -7.69
N GLY A 67 23.67 -8.40 -8.12
CA GLY A 67 23.53 -8.09 -9.55
C GLY A 67 22.37 -8.79 -10.26
N PHE A 68 21.50 -9.53 -9.55
CA PHE A 68 20.38 -10.28 -10.13
C PHE A 68 20.84 -11.22 -11.27
N ASP A 69 19.98 -11.41 -12.28
CA ASP A 69 20.25 -12.22 -13.47
C ASP A 69 21.35 -11.62 -14.35
N VAL A 70 21.31 -10.30 -14.57
CA VAL A 70 22.31 -9.59 -15.39
C VAL A 70 23.74 -9.80 -14.85
N GLY A 71 23.94 -9.65 -13.54
CA GLY A 71 25.23 -9.87 -12.91
C GLY A 71 25.70 -11.32 -13.04
N ALA A 72 24.78 -12.28 -12.95
CA ALA A 72 25.09 -13.69 -13.11
C ALA A 72 25.46 -14.03 -14.56
N TYR A 73 24.72 -13.53 -15.55
CA TYR A 73 25.07 -13.72 -16.96
C TYR A 73 26.42 -13.09 -17.31
N LYS A 74 26.71 -11.87 -16.82
CA LYS A 74 28.02 -11.23 -17.01
C LYS A 74 29.15 -12.11 -16.49
N GLU A 75 29.03 -12.59 -15.26
CA GLU A 75 30.05 -13.44 -14.63
C GLU A 75 30.21 -14.79 -15.35
N ALA A 76 29.10 -15.40 -15.80
CA ALA A 76 29.14 -16.62 -16.60
C ALA A 76 29.90 -16.42 -17.91
N LEU A 77 29.57 -15.36 -18.67
CA LEU A 77 30.24 -15.04 -19.95
C LEU A 77 31.75 -14.80 -19.74
N GLN A 78 32.12 -14.08 -18.69
CA GLN A 78 33.52 -13.83 -18.34
C GLN A 78 34.26 -15.09 -17.89
N THR A 79 33.59 -15.98 -17.16
CA THR A 79 34.16 -17.24 -16.67
C THR A 79 34.42 -18.22 -17.81
N ILE A 80 33.50 -18.32 -18.76
CA ILE A 80 33.65 -19.16 -19.96
C ILE A 80 34.73 -18.56 -20.88
N GLY A 81 34.75 -17.24 -21.00
CA GLY A 81 35.71 -16.50 -21.81
C GLY A 81 35.25 -16.33 -23.26
N TRP A 82 35.53 -15.16 -23.82
CA TRP A 82 35.06 -14.74 -25.14
C TRP A 82 35.60 -15.60 -26.30
N GLU A 83 36.83 -16.12 -26.18
CA GLU A 83 37.40 -17.05 -27.15
C GLU A 83 36.63 -18.36 -27.20
N GLU A 84 36.26 -18.91 -26.03
CA GLU A 84 35.47 -20.14 -25.97
C GLU A 84 34.03 -19.92 -26.44
N LEU A 85 33.42 -18.80 -26.02
CA LEU A 85 32.08 -18.41 -26.48
C LEU A 85 31.99 -18.33 -28.00
N SER A 86 33.06 -17.86 -28.68
CA SER A 86 33.08 -17.74 -30.14
C SER A 86 32.95 -19.06 -30.90
N LYS A 87 33.12 -20.21 -30.24
CA LYS A 87 33.02 -21.56 -30.83
C LYS A 87 31.60 -22.10 -30.89
N TYR A 88 30.65 -21.49 -30.20
CA TYR A 88 29.25 -21.89 -30.21
C TYR A 88 28.49 -21.22 -31.36
N ASP A 89 27.60 -21.98 -31.99
CA ASP A 89 26.70 -21.44 -33.02
C ASP A 89 25.66 -20.51 -32.39
N GLU A 90 25.24 -20.82 -31.15
CA GLU A 90 24.23 -20.09 -30.40
C GLU A 90 24.46 -20.24 -28.88
N VAL A 91 24.34 -19.13 -28.14
CA VAL A 91 24.40 -19.09 -26.67
C VAL A 91 23.05 -18.63 -26.15
N ILE A 92 22.47 -19.40 -25.23
CA ILE A 92 21.17 -19.14 -24.63
C ILE A 92 21.37 -18.66 -23.20
N LEU A 93 20.82 -17.49 -22.88
CA LEU A 93 20.71 -16.96 -21.53
C LEU A 93 19.31 -17.25 -21.02
N MET A 94 19.19 -18.13 -20.02
CA MET A 94 17.89 -18.54 -19.47
C MET A 94 17.90 -18.47 -17.95
N ASN A 95 16.79 -18.05 -17.34
CA ASN A 95 16.67 -18.04 -15.88
C ASN A 95 15.54 -18.90 -15.33
N TYR A 96 15.62 -19.19 -14.03
CA TYR A 96 14.67 -20.01 -13.28
C TYR A 96 13.26 -19.41 -13.08
N THR A 97 12.96 -18.22 -13.63
CA THR A 97 11.69 -17.51 -13.38
C THR A 97 10.53 -17.96 -14.29
N ILE A 98 10.74 -19.00 -15.08
CA ILE A 98 9.77 -19.65 -15.96
C ILE A 98 9.65 -21.12 -15.60
N MET A 99 8.50 -21.70 -15.94
CA MET A 99 8.17 -23.11 -15.76
C MET A 99 7.69 -23.67 -17.09
N GLY A 100 7.94 -24.96 -17.29
CA GLY A 100 7.67 -25.70 -18.51
C GLY A 100 8.65 -26.88 -18.61
N PRO A 101 8.77 -27.50 -19.79
CA PRO A 101 7.92 -27.29 -20.94
C PRO A 101 6.51 -27.88 -20.77
N VAL A 102 5.50 -27.18 -21.27
CA VAL A 102 4.17 -27.72 -21.56
C VAL A 102 4.17 -28.41 -22.94
N TYR A 103 4.91 -27.84 -23.89
CA TYR A 103 5.24 -28.44 -25.19
C TYR A 103 6.76 -28.56 -25.35
N PRO A 104 7.28 -29.61 -26.01
CA PRO A 104 8.72 -29.81 -26.13
C PRO A 104 9.45 -28.59 -26.69
N PHE A 105 10.60 -28.24 -26.10
CA PHE A 105 11.41 -27.13 -26.58
C PHE A 105 11.98 -27.37 -27.97
N GLU A 106 12.15 -28.64 -28.37
CA GLU A 106 12.57 -29.03 -29.72
C GLU A 106 11.70 -28.39 -30.82
N GLU A 107 10.37 -28.37 -30.65
CA GLU A 107 9.45 -27.71 -31.61
C GLU A 107 9.76 -26.21 -31.78
N MET A 108 10.10 -25.54 -30.67
CA MET A 108 10.48 -24.13 -30.66
C MET A 108 11.82 -23.92 -31.37
N PHE A 109 12.83 -24.72 -31.05
CA PHE A 109 14.15 -24.63 -31.68
C PHE A 109 14.08 -24.91 -33.18
N GLU A 110 13.40 -25.97 -33.62
CA GLU A 110 13.21 -26.28 -35.05
C GLU A 110 12.57 -25.10 -35.81
N THR A 111 11.56 -24.45 -35.19
CA THR A 111 10.91 -23.29 -35.80
C THR A 111 11.87 -22.12 -35.95
N MET A 112 12.69 -21.85 -34.94
CA MET A 112 13.62 -20.72 -34.94
C MET A 112 14.86 -20.96 -35.80
N ASP A 113 15.31 -22.21 -35.95
CA ASP A 113 16.41 -22.62 -36.82
C ASP A 113 16.10 -22.37 -38.29
N ASN A 114 14.83 -22.52 -38.68
CA ASN A 114 14.36 -22.17 -40.02
C ASN A 114 14.46 -20.67 -40.33
N LYS A 115 14.61 -19.80 -39.32
CA LYS A 115 14.80 -18.35 -39.48
C LYS A 115 16.29 -17.99 -39.44
N GLN A 116 17.06 -18.38 -40.46
CA GLN A 116 18.53 -18.26 -40.45
C GLN A 116 19.10 -16.83 -40.41
N ASP A 117 18.30 -15.82 -40.73
CA ASP A 117 18.72 -14.41 -40.81
C ASP A 117 18.64 -13.67 -39.46
N LEU A 118 18.25 -14.36 -38.38
CA LEU A 118 18.23 -13.78 -37.03
C LEU A 118 19.62 -13.79 -36.40
N ASP A 119 19.92 -12.73 -35.65
CA ASP A 119 21.14 -12.57 -34.85
C ASP A 119 20.88 -12.90 -33.36
N PHE A 120 19.66 -12.65 -32.87
CA PHE A 120 19.21 -13.07 -31.54
C PHE A 120 17.68 -13.24 -31.51
N TRP A 121 17.14 -13.99 -30.56
CA TRP A 121 15.70 -14.22 -30.43
C TRP A 121 15.28 -14.60 -29.01
N GLY A 122 13.96 -14.62 -28.75
CA GLY A 122 13.42 -15.13 -27.49
C GLY A 122 12.07 -15.84 -27.64
N ILE A 123 11.50 -16.30 -26.53
CA ILE A 123 10.23 -17.07 -26.58
C ILE A 123 9.05 -16.12 -26.80
N THR A 124 8.99 -15.04 -26.03
CA THR A 124 7.92 -14.05 -26.00
C THR A 124 8.49 -12.64 -25.92
N LYS A 125 7.64 -11.63 -26.15
CA LYS A 125 7.98 -10.21 -25.99
C LYS A 125 7.01 -9.51 -25.05
N TYR A 126 7.52 -8.48 -24.40
CA TYR A 126 6.74 -7.50 -23.66
C TYR A 126 6.43 -6.32 -24.61
N HIS A 127 5.19 -5.84 -24.64
CA HIS A 127 4.81 -4.74 -25.54
C HIS A 127 5.09 -3.36 -24.92
N GLU A 128 5.23 -2.35 -25.77
CA GLU A 128 5.53 -0.99 -25.33
C GLU A 128 4.49 -0.44 -24.33
N VAL A 129 4.98 0.15 -23.24
CA VAL A 129 4.18 0.89 -22.25
C VAL A 129 4.76 2.29 -22.13
N ARG A 130 3.92 3.32 -22.39
CA ARG A 130 4.30 4.74 -22.41
C ARG A 130 4.46 5.37 -21.02
N VAL A 131 5.00 4.60 -20.07
CA VAL A 131 5.28 5.01 -18.69
C VAL A 131 6.60 4.37 -18.27
N ASP A 132 7.40 5.10 -17.49
CA ASP A 132 8.54 4.54 -16.78
C ASP A 132 8.13 4.13 -15.37
N PRO A 133 7.87 2.84 -15.10
CA PRO A 133 7.42 2.39 -13.80
C PRO A 133 8.47 2.54 -12.69
N TYR A 134 9.74 2.79 -13.02
CA TYR A 134 10.84 2.88 -12.04
C TYR A 134 11.50 4.26 -11.98
N GLY A 135 11.17 5.17 -12.90
CA GLY A 135 11.85 6.47 -13.04
C GLY A 135 13.33 6.38 -13.41
N LYS A 136 13.76 5.25 -14.01
CA LYS A 136 15.17 4.93 -14.31
C LYS A 136 15.45 4.69 -15.78
N ILE A 137 14.41 4.56 -16.61
CA ILE A 137 14.54 4.26 -18.03
C ILE A 137 14.90 5.54 -18.76
N LYS A 138 16.07 5.57 -19.40
CA LYS A 138 16.61 6.78 -20.06
C LYS A 138 15.66 7.44 -21.07
N CYS A 139 14.81 6.67 -21.74
CA CYS A 139 13.82 7.22 -22.68
C CYS A 139 12.47 7.56 -22.06
N GLY A 140 12.29 7.39 -20.75
CA GLY A 140 11.07 7.74 -20.01
C GLY A 140 9.89 6.79 -20.21
N TYR A 141 10.09 5.64 -20.85
CA TYR A 141 9.06 4.62 -21.03
C TYR A 141 9.64 3.24 -21.36
N LEU A 142 8.85 2.19 -21.09
CA LEU A 142 9.21 0.79 -21.38
C LEU A 142 8.98 0.47 -22.87
N ARG A 143 10.06 0.21 -23.60
CA ARG A 143 9.98 -0.16 -25.03
C ARG A 143 9.50 -1.60 -25.21
N GLU A 144 9.05 -1.94 -26.42
CA GLU A 144 8.91 -3.34 -26.79
C GLU A 144 10.27 -4.05 -26.73
N HIS A 145 10.30 -5.24 -26.13
CA HIS A 145 11.53 -6.02 -25.97
C HIS A 145 11.25 -7.51 -25.82
N ILE A 146 12.22 -8.35 -26.22
CA ILE A 146 12.28 -9.76 -25.83
C ILE A 146 12.42 -9.85 -24.31
N GLN A 147 11.69 -10.78 -23.71
CA GLN A 147 11.77 -10.99 -22.26
C GLN A 147 13.10 -11.61 -21.83
N SER A 148 13.74 -11.06 -20.80
CA SER A 148 15.09 -11.46 -20.34
C SER A 148 15.20 -12.86 -19.73
N HIS A 149 14.08 -13.54 -19.50
CA HIS A 149 14.10 -14.91 -18.96
C HIS A 149 14.62 -15.95 -19.94
N PHE A 150 14.66 -15.62 -21.24
CA PHE A 150 15.19 -16.44 -22.30
C PHE A 150 15.62 -15.54 -23.46
N ILE A 151 16.91 -15.51 -23.77
CA ILE A 151 17.48 -14.86 -24.95
C ILE A 151 18.49 -15.79 -25.57
N ALA A 152 18.29 -16.17 -26.83
CA ALA A 152 19.26 -16.89 -27.62
C ALA A 152 20.03 -15.91 -28.51
N VAL A 153 21.36 -15.93 -28.45
CA VAL A 153 22.26 -15.05 -29.21
C VAL A 153 23.10 -15.92 -30.15
N ARG A 154 23.00 -15.67 -31.45
CA ARG A 154 23.74 -16.44 -32.46
C ARG A 154 25.13 -15.89 -32.67
N ASN A 155 26.00 -16.75 -33.21
CA ASN A 155 27.42 -16.51 -33.36
C ASN A 155 27.75 -15.11 -33.95
N LYS A 156 27.06 -14.69 -35.01
CA LYS A 156 27.28 -13.38 -35.66
C LYS A 156 27.19 -12.19 -34.69
N MET A 157 26.24 -12.20 -33.76
CA MET A 157 26.16 -11.17 -32.72
C MET A 157 27.10 -11.48 -31.55
N LEU A 158 27.19 -12.74 -31.15
CA LEU A 158 28.02 -13.22 -30.05
C LEU A 158 29.49 -12.80 -30.20
N THR A 159 30.04 -12.86 -31.42
CA THR A 159 31.44 -12.52 -31.73
C THR A 159 31.64 -11.06 -32.13
N SER A 160 30.63 -10.20 -31.98
CA SER A 160 30.73 -8.78 -32.32
C SER A 160 31.32 -7.96 -31.17
N ASP A 161 32.08 -6.91 -31.52
CA ASP A 161 32.57 -5.92 -30.54
C ASP A 161 31.41 -5.30 -29.76
N ASP A 162 30.25 -5.12 -30.40
CA ASP A 162 29.05 -4.56 -29.79
C ASP A 162 28.53 -5.41 -28.63
N PHE A 163 28.51 -6.73 -28.78
CA PHE A 163 28.06 -7.64 -27.72
C PHE A 163 29.08 -7.74 -26.59
N TYR A 164 30.37 -7.82 -26.93
CA TYR A 164 31.47 -7.75 -25.96
C TYR A 164 31.40 -6.47 -25.11
N GLU A 165 31.35 -5.31 -25.77
CA GLU A 165 31.31 -4.02 -25.08
C GLU A 165 30.07 -3.84 -24.20
N TYR A 166 28.92 -4.37 -24.63
CA TYR A 166 27.67 -4.30 -23.87
C TYR A 166 27.83 -4.93 -22.48
N TRP A 167 28.38 -6.14 -22.41
CA TRP A 167 28.58 -6.86 -21.16
C TRP A 167 29.73 -6.29 -20.33
N GLU A 168 30.84 -5.94 -20.97
CA GLU A 168 32.00 -5.37 -20.28
C GLU A 168 31.65 -4.02 -19.62
N LYS A 169 30.91 -3.16 -20.32
CA LYS A 169 30.48 -1.84 -19.82
C LYS A 169 29.20 -1.89 -18.96
N MET A 170 28.58 -3.05 -18.77
CA MET A 170 27.36 -3.20 -17.96
C MET A 170 27.61 -2.71 -16.52
N PRO A 171 26.86 -1.70 -16.03
CA PRO A 171 27.03 -1.17 -14.69
C PRO A 171 26.58 -2.17 -13.61
N PRO A 172 27.03 -2.00 -12.35
CA PRO A 172 26.53 -2.79 -11.24
C PRO A 172 25.00 -2.65 -11.09
N ILE A 173 24.28 -3.77 -11.12
CA ILE A 173 22.82 -3.81 -10.91
C ILE A 173 22.53 -3.87 -9.41
N LYS A 174 21.88 -2.84 -8.87
CA LYS A 174 21.63 -2.70 -7.41
C LYS A 174 20.18 -2.96 -7.03
N SER A 175 19.27 -2.98 -7.99
CA SER A 175 17.84 -3.14 -7.75
C SER A 175 17.15 -3.80 -8.94
N TYR A 176 15.93 -4.31 -8.72
CA TYR A 176 15.10 -4.86 -9.80
C TYR A 176 14.85 -3.83 -10.91
N GLY A 177 14.57 -2.57 -10.55
CA GLY A 177 14.43 -1.49 -11.53
C GLY A 177 15.69 -1.23 -12.35
N ASP A 178 16.89 -1.45 -11.80
CA ASP A 178 18.13 -1.34 -12.59
C ASP A 178 18.24 -2.48 -13.61
N SER A 179 17.85 -3.71 -13.24
CA SER A 179 17.85 -4.84 -14.18
C SER A 179 16.89 -4.56 -15.35
N VAL A 180 15.69 -4.05 -15.05
CA VAL A 180 14.72 -3.69 -16.09
C VAL A 180 15.23 -2.54 -16.96
N ALA A 181 15.79 -1.48 -16.36
CA ALA A 181 16.18 -0.28 -17.08
C ALA A 181 17.46 -0.46 -17.92
N TYR A 182 18.45 -1.18 -17.40
CA TYR A 182 19.76 -1.32 -18.05
C TYR A 182 19.89 -2.58 -18.91
N HIS A 183 19.07 -3.61 -18.67
CA HIS A 183 19.09 -4.84 -19.42
C HIS A 183 17.75 -5.14 -20.11
N GLU A 184 16.71 -5.51 -19.38
CA GLU A 184 15.48 -6.09 -19.97
C GLU A 184 14.85 -5.20 -21.05
N SER A 185 14.56 -3.93 -20.72
CA SER A 185 13.96 -2.98 -21.66
C SER A 185 14.94 -2.37 -22.66
N TYR A 186 16.24 -2.51 -22.40
CA TYR A 186 17.30 -1.87 -23.19
C TYR A 186 17.90 -2.79 -24.25
N PHE A 187 18.10 -4.08 -23.94
CA PHE A 187 18.84 -5.06 -24.73
C PHE A 187 18.36 -5.15 -26.17
N THR A 188 17.06 -5.43 -26.36
CA THR A 188 16.47 -5.62 -27.70
C THR A 188 16.63 -4.37 -28.56
N HIS A 189 16.29 -3.20 -28.00
CA HIS A 189 16.40 -1.93 -28.71
C HIS A 189 17.86 -1.56 -29.04
N HIS A 190 18.79 -1.80 -28.11
CA HIS A 190 20.21 -1.50 -28.26
C HIS A 190 20.80 -2.23 -29.47
N PHE A 191 20.61 -3.54 -29.55
CA PHE A 191 21.17 -4.36 -30.63
C PHE A 191 20.41 -4.18 -31.94
N ALA A 192 19.08 -4.02 -31.91
CA ALA A 192 18.31 -3.68 -33.11
C ALA A 192 18.79 -2.36 -33.75
N LYS A 193 19.11 -1.33 -32.94
CA LYS A 193 19.64 -0.05 -33.43
C LYS A 193 21.03 -0.18 -34.07
N LYS A 194 21.82 -1.18 -33.65
CA LYS A 194 23.13 -1.51 -34.23
C LYS A 194 23.03 -2.39 -35.48
N GLY A 195 21.81 -2.74 -35.90
CA GLY A 195 21.55 -3.49 -37.13
C GLY A 195 21.40 -5.00 -36.96
N PHE A 196 21.42 -5.51 -35.73
CA PHE A 196 21.17 -6.93 -35.45
C PHE A 196 19.67 -7.25 -35.57
N LYS A 197 19.37 -8.37 -36.22
CA LYS A 197 17.99 -8.85 -36.48
C LYS A 197 17.51 -9.72 -35.34
N TRP A 198 16.25 -9.54 -34.96
CA TRP A 198 15.62 -10.32 -33.90
C TRP A 198 14.18 -10.67 -34.16
N ASP A 199 13.70 -11.70 -33.48
CA ASP A 199 12.31 -12.13 -33.49
C ASP A 199 11.96 -12.89 -32.20
N VAL A 200 10.70 -13.29 -32.06
CA VAL A 200 10.23 -14.19 -31.01
C VAL A 200 9.60 -15.45 -31.59
N TYR A 201 9.63 -16.55 -30.84
CA TYR A 201 8.93 -17.78 -31.22
C TYR A 201 7.41 -17.58 -31.20
N VAL A 202 6.88 -17.12 -30.07
CA VAL A 202 5.46 -16.82 -29.88
C VAL A 202 5.21 -15.37 -30.29
N ASN A 203 4.74 -15.16 -31.52
CA ASN A 203 4.36 -13.83 -31.98
C ASN A 203 3.04 -13.38 -31.31
N THR A 204 3.11 -12.25 -30.60
CA THR A 204 2.00 -11.62 -29.88
C THR A 204 1.63 -10.23 -30.42
N ASP A 205 2.02 -9.88 -31.65
CA ASP A 205 1.70 -8.57 -32.25
C ASP A 205 0.18 -8.33 -32.35
N ASP A 206 -0.59 -9.40 -32.57
CA ASP A 206 -2.05 -9.41 -32.55
C ASP A 206 -2.65 -9.09 -31.17
N MET A 207 -1.86 -9.22 -30.10
CA MET A 207 -2.26 -9.01 -28.71
C MET A 207 -1.85 -7.64 -28.16
N LYS A 208 -1.18 -6.78 -28.94
CA LYS A 208 -0.72 -5.44 -28.49
C LYS A 208 -1.83 -4.56 -27.92
N LYS A 209 -3.05 -4.68 -28.46
CA LYS A 209 -4.24 -3.96 -27.96
C LYS A 209 -4.90 -4.65 -26.76
N PHE A 210 -4.60 -5.92 -26.54
CA PHE A 210 -5.20 -6.73 -25.49
C PHE A 210 -4.43 -6.59 -24.18
N THR A 211 -3.10 -6.73 -24.23
CA THR A 211 -2.25 -6.59 -23.05
C THR A 211 -0.82 -6.27 -23.44
N GLU A 212 -0.15 -5.51 -22.59
CA GLU A 212 1.29 -5.26 -22.60
C GLU A 212 2.13 -6.47 -22.20
N TYR A 213 1.58 -7.39 -21.39
CA TYR A 213 2.30 -8.54 -20.86
C TYR A 213 1.55 -9.87 -21.05
N PRO A 214 1.53 -10.43 -22.28
CA PRO A 214 0.78 -11.64 -22.59
C PRO A 214 1.12 -12.86 -21.72
N LEU A 215 2.39 -13.07 -21.36
CA LEU A 215 2.81 -14.25 -20.59
C LEU A 215 2.31 -14.24 -19.13
N LEU A 216 1.90 -13.07 -18.62
CA LEU A 216 1.31 -12.95 -17.28
C LEU A 216 -0.22 -12.78 -17.34
N LYS A 217 -0.74 -11.99 -18.29
CA LYS A 217 -2.16 -11.63 -18.38
C LYS A 217 -2.98 -12.52 -19.30
N ALA A 218 -2.33 -13.34 -20.14
CA ALA A 218 -2.97 -14.28 -21.06
C ALA A 218 -2.24 -15.63 -21.18
N PRO A 219 -1.69 -16.22 -20.09
CA PRO A 219 -0.80 -17.39 -20.19
C PRO A 219 -1.47 -18.61 -20.82
N LYS A 220 -2.73 -18.93 -20.44
CA LYS A 220 -3.50 -20.01 -21.06
C LYS A 220 -3.60 -19.82 -22.56
N LYS A 221 -3.95 -18.61 -23.02
CA LYS A 221 -4.08 -18.31 -24.45
C LYS A 221 -2.78 -18.53 -25.21
N LEU A 222 -1.64 -18.14 -24.63
CA LEU A 222 -0.34 -18.38 -25.25
C LEU A 222 -0.02 -19.87 -25.40
N ILE A 223 -0.32 -20.66 -24.37
CA ILE A 223 -0.08 -22.12 -24.39
C ILE A 223 -1.05 -22.79 -25.36
N GLU A 224 -2.35 -22.55 -25.21
CA GLU A 224 -3.41 -23.23 -25.95
C GLU A 224 -3.40 -22.87 -27.45
N GLU A 225 -3.35 -21.58 -27.78
CA GLU A 225 -3.53 -21.13 -29.17
C GLU A 225 -2.22 -20.93 -29.91
N LYS A 226 -1.13 -20.61 -29.19
CA LYS A 226 0.16 -20.23 -29.79
C LYS A 226 1.30 -21.20 -29.46
N ARG A 227 1.00 -22.35 -28.85
CA ARG A 227 1.96 -23.41 -28.47
C ARG A 227 3.15 -22.90 -27.65
N CYS A 228 2.94 -21.90 -26.80
CA CYS A 228 3.99 -21.41 -25.91
C CYS A 228 4.44 -22.54 -24.97
N PRO A 229 5.74 -22.92 -24.94
CA PRO A 229 6.20 -24.04 -24.14
C PRO A 229 6.28 -23.71 -22.65
N ILE A 230 6.22 -22.43 -22.28
CA ILE A 230 6.48 -21.97 -20.90
C ILE A 230 5.36 -21.07 -20.38
N PHE A 231 5.33 -20.93 -19.06
CA PHE A 231 4.57 -19.91 -18.34
C PHE A 231 5.42 -19.28 -17.24
N LYS A 232 4.98 -18.14 -16.71
CA LYS A 232 5.71 -17.47 -15.63
C LYS A 232 5.50 -18.18 -14.29
N ARG A 233 6.60 -18.50 -13.61
CA ARG A 233 6.58 -18.95 -12.21
C ARG A 233 5.88 -17.93 -11.31
N ARG A 234 6.11 -16.63 -11.58
CA ARG A 234 5.53 -15.53 -10.81
C ARG A 234 4.00 -15.46 -10.91
N SER A 235 3.35 -16.10 -11.90
CA SER A 235 1.89 -16.10 -12.03
C SER A 235 1.18 -16.59 -10.76
N PHE A 236 1.81 -17.45 -9.97
CA PHE A 236 1.26 -18.04 -8.73
C PHE A 236 1.62 -17.28 -7.44
N ASN A 237 2.34 -16.15 -7.55
CA ASN A 237 2.75 -15.31 -6.42
C ASN A 237 2.89 -13.84 -6.86
N HIS A 238 2.05 -13.42 -7.80
CA HIS A 238 2.06 -12.06 -8.32
C HIS A 238 1.42 -11.10 -7.32
N ASP A 239 1.69 -9.81 -7.46
CA ASP A 239 0.95 -8.80 -6.68
C ASP A 239 -0.43 -8.66 -7.30
N TYR A 240 -1.48 -8.99 -6.54
CA TYR A 240 -2.84 -9.04 -7.07
C TYR A 240 -3.34 -7.67 -7.57
N ILE A 241 -2.67 -6.58 -7.17
CA ILE A 241 -2.93 -5.22 -7.66
C ILE A 241 -2.82 -5.08 -9.19
N ASP A 242 -1.92 -5.84 -9.83
CA ASP A 242 -1.78 -5.82 -11.30
C ASP A 242 -2.97 -6.51 -11.98
N PHE A 243 -3.46 -7.61 -11.37
CA PHE A 243 -4.61 -8.34 -11.90
C PHE A 243 -5.89 -7.53 -11.75
N ILE A 244 -6.18 -6.95 -10.58
CA ILE A 244 -7.43 -6.19 -10.38
C ILE A 244 -7.50 -4.93 -11.25
N ASN A 245 -6.35 -4.39 -11.67
CA ASN A 245 -6.29 -3.27 -12.59
C ASN A 245 -6.61 -3.63 -14.04
N THR A 246 -6.53 -4.92 -14.42
CA THR A 246 -6.62 -5.32 -15.83
C THR A 246 -7.55 -6.49 -16.12
N THR A 247 -7.95 -7.24 -15.10
CA THR A 247 -8.71 -8.51 -15.20
C THR A 247 -9.60 -8.67 -13.96
N ILE A 248 -10.42 -9.73 -13.92
CA ILE A 248 -11.18 -10.09 -12.71
C ILE A 248 -10.45 -11.14 -11.87
N GLY A 249 -9.17 -11.43 -12.17
CA GLY A 249 -8.34 -12.39 -11.45
C GLY A 249 -8.30 -13.80 -12.05
N GLU A 250 -8.93 -13.99 -13.22
CA GLU A 250 -9.00 -15.26 -13.93
C GLU A 250 -7.68 -15.81 -14.54
N PRO A 251 -6.65 -15.02 -14.91
CA PRO A 251 -5.55 -15.54 -15.74
C PRO A 251 -4.78 -16.73 -15.15
N THR A 252 -4.41 -16.66 -13.87
CA THR A 252 -3.65 -17.74 -13.21
C THR A 252 -4.53 -18.93 -12.86
N TYR A 253 -5.79 -18.70 -12.48
CA TYR A 253 -6.76 -19.76 -12.26
C TYR A 253 -6.98 -20.58 -13.54
N GLU A 254 -7.26 -19.90 -14.67
CA GLU A 254 -7.46 -20.59 -15.94
C GLU A 254 -6.21 -21.32 -16.43
N LEU A 255 -5.02 -20.77 -16.18
CA LEU A 255 -3.76 -21.46 -16.45
C LEU A 255 -3.68 -22.78 -15.67
N MET A 256 -3.90 -22.76 -14.35
CA MET A 256 -3.83 -23.96 -13.53
C MET A 256 -4.84 -25.02 -13.97
N GLU A 257 -6.09 -24.62 -14.23
CA GLU A 257 -7.15 -25.53 -14.69
C GLU A 257 -6.82 -26.12 -16.07
N TYR A 258 -6.29 -25.32 -16.99
CA TYR A 258 -5.88 -25.81 -18.31
C TYR A 258 -4.71 -26.79 -18.20
N LEU A 259 -3.69 -26.48 -17.41
CA LEU A 259 -2.56 -27.39 -17.19
C LEU A 259 -3.03 -28.73 -16.59
N LYS A 260 -3.89 -28.68 -15.57
CA LYS A 260 -4.41 -29.86 -14.87
C LYS A 260 -5.30 -30.74 -15.74
N ASN A 261 -6.21 -30.13 -16.51
CA ASN A 261 -7.31 -30.87 -17.15
C ASN A 261 -7.11 -31.08 -18.66
N SER A 262 -6.25 -30.29 -19.31
CA SER A 262 -6.11 -30.25 -20.77
C SER A 262 -4.68 -30.53 -21.26
N THR A 263 -3.72 -30.75 -20.36
CA THR A 263 -2.32 -31.06 -20.72
C THR A 263 -1.80 -32.26 -19.93
N ASN A 264 -0.62 -32.77 -20.31
CA ASN A 264 0.10 -33.80 -19.56
C ASN A 264 1.13 -33.21 -18.56
N TYR A 265 1.13 -31.88 -18.36
CA TYR A 265 2.07 -31.23 -17.46
C TYR A 265 1.74 -31.57 -15.99
N ASP A 266 2.73 -32.07 -15.25
CA ASP A 266 2.54 -32.38 -13.83
C ASP A 266 2.49 -31.09 -12.99
N VAL A 267 1.27 -30.69 -12.61
CA VAL A 267 1.04 -29.52 -11.76
C VAL A 267 1.65 -29.65 -10.35
N ASN A 268 2.06 -30.84 -9.91
CA ASN A 268 2.79 -30.97 -8.64
C ASN A 268 4.17 -30.29 -8.68
N LEU A 269 4.77 -30.12 -9.86
CA LEU A 269 6.01 -29.34 -10.01
C LEU A 269 5.80 -27.88 -9.59
N ILE A 270 4.61 -27.32 -9.85
CA ILE A 270 4.22 -25.98 -9.42
C ILE A 270 4.01 -25.98 -7.90
N TRP A 271 3.17 -26.89 -7.40
CA TRP A 271 2.82 -26.97 -5.97
C TRP A 271 4.04 -27.15 -5.06
N ASN A 272 4.97 -28.04 -5.42
CA ASN A 272 6.18 -28.29 -4.66
C ASN A 272 7.03 -27.01 -4.49
N ASN A 273 7.10 -26.18 -5.54
CA ASN A 273 7.86 -24.93 -5.47
C ASN A 273 7.11 -23.82 -4.71
N ILE A 274 5.84 -23.55 -5.07
CA ILE A 274 5.15 -22.37 -4.54
C ILE A 274 4.82 -22.52 -3.04
N LEU A 275 4.52 -23.74 -2.57
CA LEU A 275 4.23 -23.96 -1.15
C LEU A 275 5.45 -23.76 -0.26
N ARG A 276 6.67 -24.00 -0.78
CA ARG A 276 7.90 -23.71 -0.06
C ARG A 276 8.27 -22.22 -0.11
N CYS A 277 8.17 -21.61 -1.28
CA CYS A 277 8.84 -20.33 -1.56
C CYS A 277 7.94 -19.09 -1.58
N CYS A 278 6.62 -19.26 -1.59
CA CYS A 278 5.68 -18.16 -1.79
C CYS A 278 4.82 -17.94 -0.54
N ASN A 279 4.30 -16.72 -0.37
CA ASN A 279 3.41 -16.44 0.75
C ASN A 279 2.00 -16.98 0.43
N GLN A 280 1.37 -17.70 1.37
CA GLN A 280 0.04 -18.28 1.19
C GLN A 280 -1.04 -17.29 0.73
N ALA A 281 -1.00 -16.01 1.12
CA ALA A 281 -1.98 -15.02 0.69
C ALA A 281 -1.96 -14.86 -0.82
N LYS A 282 -0.77 -14.65 -1.39
CA LYS A 282 -0.56 -14.48 -2.83
C LYS A 282 -0.91 -15.74 -3.62
N ILE A 283 -0.59 -16.92 -3.08
CA ILE A 283 -0.99 -18.21 -3.68
C ILE A 283 -2.52 -18.28 -3.75
N LYS A 284 -3.19 -18.03 -2.62
CA LYS A 284 -4.65 -18.05 -2.51
C LYS A 284 -5.31 -17.08 -3.47
N GLU A 285 -4.81 -15.85 -3.53
CA GLU A 285 -5.33 -14.80 -4.42
C GLU A 285 -5.16 -15.18 -5.89
N CYS A 286 -3.95 -15.53 -6.31
CA CYS A 286 -3.67 -15.85 -7.71
C CYS A 286 -4.44 -17.09 -8.20
N LEU A 287 -4.62 -18.10 -7.34
CA LEU A 287 -5.33 -19.34 -7.68
C LEU A 287 -6.82 -19.33 -7.33
N GLN A 288 -7.35 -18.22 -6.80
CA GLN A 288 -8.75 -18.09 -6.39
C GLN A 288 -9.19 -19.20 -5.42
N LEU A 289 -8.39 -19.51 -4.39
CA LEU A 289 -8.65 -20.61 -3.44
C LEU A 289 -9.76 -20.24 -2.42
N ASN A 290 -10.96 -20.00 -2.96
CA ASN A 290 -12.21 -19.69 -2.29
C ASN A 290 -13.28 -20.68 -2.80
N TYR A 291 -13.71 -21.60 -1.95
CA TYR A 291 -14.64 -22.66 -2.34
C TYR A 291 -16.07 -22.33 -1.93
N VAL A 292 -16.95 -22.18 -2.91
CA VAL A 292 -18.40 -22.11 -2.69
C VAL A 292 -18.96 -23.52 -2.83
N ILE A 293 -19.41 -24.07 -1.70
CA ILE A 293 -19.78 -25.48 -1.57
C ILE A 293 -21.32 -25.60 -1.64
N PRO A 294 -21.86 -26.37 -2.59
CA PRO A 294 -23.30 -26.59 -2.69
C PRO A 294 -23.85 -27.29 -1.44
N SER A 295 -25.02 -26.88 -0.97
CA SER A 295 -25.66 -27.46 0.23
C SER A 295 -27.01 -28.12 -0.04
N LYS A 296 -27.35 -28.37 -1.32
CA LYS A 296 -28.67 -28.92 -1.72
C LYS A 296 -28.59 -30.28 -2.39
N ILE A 297 -27.40 -30.63 -2.88
CA ILE A 297 -27.12 -31.88 -3.57
C ILE A 297 -25.65 -32.22 -3.37
N SER A 298 -25.38 -33.50 -3.13
CA SER A 298 -24.04 -34.05 -3.03
C SER A 298 -23.92 -35.34 -3.85
N PRO A 299 -22.71 -35.72 -4.30
CA PRO A 299 -22.49 -37.02 -4.90
C PRO A 299 -22.59 -38.13 -3.85
N ASP A 300 -22.74 -39.37 -4.30
CA ASP A 300 -22.57 -40.54 -3.42
C ASP A 300 -21.09 -40.69 -3.05
N ILE A 301 -20.77 -40.46 -1.78
CA ILE A 301 -19.42 -40.55 -1.23
C ILE A 301 -19.15 -41.86 -0.47
N SER A 302 -20.05 -42.86 -0.55
CA SER A 302 -19.92 -44.12 0.21
C SER A 302 -18.56 -44.78 0.02
N GLY A 303 -18.05 -44.82 -1.22
CA GLY A 303 -16.73 -45.38 -1.53
C GLY A 303 -15.54 -44.57 -0.94
N ILE A 304 -15.73 -43.29 -0.63
CA ILE A 304 -14.75 -42.47 0.11
C ILE A 304 -14.84 -42.83 1.60
N LEU A 305 -16.05 -42.92 2.15
CA LEU A 305 -16.30 -43.25 3.57
C LEU A 305 -15.79 -44.64 3.98
N GLU A 306 -15.74 -45.59 3.04
CA GLU A 306 -15.12 -46.90 3.24
C GLU A 306 -13.59 -46.85 3.37
N LYS A 307 -12.94 -45.88 2.71
CA LYS A 307 -11.47 -45.80 2.57
C LYS A 307 -10.83 -44.76 3.49
N ARG A 308 -11.60 -43.76 3.91
CA ARG A 308 -11.13 -42.62 4.68
C ARG A 308 -11.69 -42.64 6.09
N ARG A 309 -10.88 -42.23 7.04
CA ARG A 309 -11.35 -42.01 8.41
C ARG A 309 -11.64 -40.54 8.62
N ILE A 310 -12.86 -40.27 9.09
CA ILE A 310 -13.40 -38.93 9.25
C ILE A 310 -13.75 -38.72 10.71
N ALA A 311 -13.42 -37.55 11.26
CA ALA A 311 -13.85 -37.16 12.60
C ALA A 311 -14.48 -35.78 12.66
N LEU A 312 -15.38 -35.60 13.62
CA LEU A 312 -15.79 -34.31 14.15
C LEU A 312 -15.19 -34.14 15.55
N VAL A 313 -14.53 -33.01 15.78
CA VAL A 313 -14.12 -32.58 17.11
C VAL A 313 -14.91 -31.33 17.47
N LEU A 314 -15.66 -31.40 18.56
CA LEU A 314 -16.57 -30.35 19.02
C LEU A 314 -16.23 -29.92 20.45
N HIS A 315 -16.01 -28.63 20.69
CA HIS A 315 -15.86 -28.09 22.05
C HIS A 315 -17.14 -27.39 22.50
N LEU A 316 -17.72 -27.82 23.62
CA LEU A 316 -19.00 -27.30 24.13
C LEU A 316 -18.85 -26.70 25.54
N TYR A 317 -19.21 -25.43 25.66
CA TYR A 317 -19.11 -24.62 26.88
C TYR A 317 -20.47 -24.05 27.34
N TYR A 318 -21.42 -23.76 26.43
CA TYR A 318 -22.70 -23.10 26.72
C TYR A 318 -23.88 -24.08 26.66
N GLU A 319 -24.57 -24.27 27.79
CA GLU A 319 -25.68 -25.23 27.88
C GLU A 319 -26.84 -24.87 26.94
N GLU A 320 -27.09 -23.57 26.75
CA GLU A 320 -28.17 -23.09 25.88
C GLU A 320 -27.93 -23.34 24.38
N LEU A 321 -26.68 -23.63 23.98
CA LEU A 321 -26.31 -23.89 22.58
C LEU A 321 -26.23 -25.39 22.25
N LEU A 322 -26.57 -26.27 23.20
CA LEU A 322 -26.48 -27.72 23.02
C LEU A 322 -27.36 -28.26 21.89
N GLU A 323 -28.57 -27.74 21.76
CA GLU A 323 -29.52 -28.18 20.72
C GLU A 323 -29.01 -27.80 19.33
N GLU A 324 -28.59 -26.54 19.15
CA GLU A 324 -28.00 -26.06 17.90
C GLU A 324 -26.73 -26.85 17.54
N SER A 325 -25.87 -27.10 18.53
CA SER A 325 -24.64 -27.89 18.35
C SER A 325 -24.92 -29.32 17.91
N PHE A 326 -25.96 -29.96 18.46
CA PHE A 326 -26.39 -31.30 18.01
C PHE A 326 -26.90 -31.29 16.57
N GLN A 327 -27.65 -30.26 16.18
CA GLN A 327 -28.19 -30.13 14.82
C GLN A 327 -27.05 -30.06 13.79
N TYR A 328 -26.02 -29.24 14.04
CA TYR A 328 -24.84 -29.20 13.17
C TYR A 328 -24.03 -30.49 13.19
N ALA A 329 -23.87 -31.14 14.36
CA ALA A 329 -23.19 -32.43 14.43
C ALA A 329 -23.90 -33.53 13.64
N SER A 330 -25.24 -33.46 13.53
CA SER A 330 -26.07 -34.40 12.77
C SER A 330 -25.88 -34.31 11.25
N SER A 331 -25.15 -33.30 10.76
CA SER A 331 -24.72 -33.18 9.36
C SER A 331 -23.59 -34.14 9.00
N MET A 332 -22.88 -34.70 9.98
CA MET A 332 -21.79 -35.63 9.74
C MET A 332 -22.31 -36.99 9.22
N PRO A 333 -21.53 -37.71 8.40
CA PRO A 333 -21.84 -39.09 8.03
C PRO A 333 -21.89 -40.00 9.27
N ALA A 334 -22.71 -41.05 9.23
CA ALA A 334 -22.82 -42.03 10.31
C ALA A 334 -21.49 -42.78 10.54
N GLU A 335 -20.62 -42.80 9.55
CA GLU A 335 -19.28 -43.36 9.61
C GLU A 335 -18.30 -42.42 10.34
N ALA A 336 -18.63 -41.16 10.64
CA ALA A 336 -17.69 -40.28 11.34
C ALA A 336 -17.54 -40.67 12.82
N ASP A 337 -16.33 -40.53 13.35
CA ASP A 337 -16.08 -40.55 14.80
C ASP A 337 -16.27 -39.15 15.39
N VAL A 338 -16.92 -39.04 16.54
CA VAL A 338 -17.27 -37.74 17.16
C VAL A 338 -16.61 -37.62 18.52
N TYR A 339 -15.74 -36.63 18.66
CA TYR A 339 -15.08 -36.26 19.92
C TYR A 339 -15.72 -34.97 20.43
N ILE A 340 -16.26 -35.00 21.64
CA ILE A 340 -16.81 -33.81 22.28
C ILE A 340 -16.01 -33.49 23.54
N THR A 341 -15.54 -32.26 23.67
CA THR A 341 -14.83 -31.79 24.86
C THR A 341 -15.69 -30.79 25.63
N VAL A 342 -15.65 -30.87 26.96
CA VAL A 342 -16.43 -30.01 27.85
C VAL A 342 -15.61 -29.60 29.07
N GLY A 343 -15.88 -28.43 29.65
CA GLY A 343 -15.09 -27.90 30.78
C GLY A 343 -15.46 -28.44 32.16
N ASN A 344 -16.63 -29.09 32.31
CA ASN A 344 -17.11 -29.55 33.62
C ASN A 344 -18.01 -30.79 33.53
N LYS A 345 -18.21 -31.45 34.67
CA LYS A 345 -18.98 -32.70 34.79
C LYS A 345 -20.46 -32.52 34.44
N ARG A 346 -21.09 -31.40 34.81
CA ARG A 346 -22.51 -31.13 34.50
C ARG A 346 -22.72 -31.04 32.98
N MET A 347 -21.87 -30.29 32.30
CA MET A 347 -21.92 -30.18 30.84
C MET A 347 -21.69 -31.55 30.18
N LYS A 348 -20.77 -32.37 30.71
CA LYS A 348 -20.55 -33.74 30.23
C LYS A 348 -21.83 -34.58 30.26
N GLU A 349 -22.53 -34.61 31.38
CA GLU A 349 -23.77 -35.37 31.54
C GLU A 349 -24.87 -34.86 30.59
N LEU A 350 -24.98 -33.55 30.40
CA LEU A 350 -25.94 -32.94 29.47
C LEU A 350 -25.64 -33.32 28.02
N VAL A 351 -24.37 -33.25 27.61
CA VAL A 351 -23.91 -33.62 26.27
C VAL A 351 -24.13 -35.12 26.03
N GLU A 352 -23.70 -36.00 26.94
CA GLU A 352 -23.90 -37.45 26.82
C GLU A 352 -25.37 -37.78 26.62
N LYS A 353 -26.26 -37.16 27.41
CA LYS A 353 -27.70 -37.37 27.28
C LYS A 353 -28.25 -36.85 25.94
N ARG A 354 -27.80 -35.67 25.48
CA ARG A 354 -28.35 -35.06 24.25
C ARG A 354 -27.83 -35.75 22.99
N PHE A 355 -26.57 -36.18 23.01
CA PHE A 355 -25.88 -36.77 21.86
C PHE A 355 -26.01 -38.29 21.77
N ASP A 356 -26.66 -38.95 22.74
CA ASP A 356 -26.94 -40.40 22.73
C ASP A 356 -27.62 -40.87 21.44
N SER A 357 -28.48 -40.03 20.84
CA SER A 357 -29.17 -40.33 19.58
C SER A 357 -28.44 -39.86 18.31
N LEU A 358 -27.19 -39.39 18.41
CA LEU A 358 -26.42 -38.97 17.24
C LEU A 358 -25.96 -40.20 16.44
N GLU A 359 -26.35 -40.28 15.18
CA GLU A 359 -25.84 -41.31 14.26
C GLU A 359 -24.36 -41.04 13.95
N CYS A 360 -23.47 -41.85 14.55
CA CYS A 360 -22.02 -41.78 14.33
C CYS A 360 -21.38 -43.14 14.65
N ARG A 361 -20.14 -43.34 14.21
CA ARG A 361 -19.41 -44.61 14.39
C ARG A 361 -19.02 -44.81 15.85
N ASN A 362 -18.55 -43.74 16.49
CA ASN A 362 -18.18 -43.71 17.88
C ASN A 362 -18.35 -42.29 18.43
N LEU A 363 -18.92 -42.17 19.63
CA LEU A 363 -19.07 -40.92 20.36
C LEU A 363 -18.19 -40.95 21.62
N LYS A 364 -17.28 -40.00 21.77
CA LYS A 364 -16.39 -39.86 22.94
C LYS A 364 -16.55 -38.47 23.57
N VAL A 365 -17.15 -38.41 24.76
CA VAL A 365 -17.29 -37.16 25.53
C VAL A 365 -16.22 -37.07 26.63
N MET A 366 -15.40 -36.02 26.57
CA MET A 366 -14.23 -35.83 27.41
C MET A 366 -14.34 -34.56 28.24
N GLN A 367 -14.15 -34.69 29.55
CA GLN A 367 -14.00 -33.52 30.42
C GLN A 367 -12.53 -33.08 30.39
N ILE A 368 -12.30 -31.82 30.04
CA ILE A 368 -10.97 -31.19 29.99
C ILE A 368 -10.89 -30.04 31.01
N PRO A 369 -9.71 -29.64 31.48
CA PRO A 369 -9.58 -28.44 32.32
C PRO A 369 -10.05 -27.19 31.55
N ASN A 370 -10.60 -26.21 32.28
CA ASN A 370 -10.99 -24.92 31.71
C ASN A 370 -9.75 -24.03 31.44
N ARG A 371 -8.88 -24.48 30.54
CA ARG A 371 -7.62 -23.84 30.16
C ARG A 371 -7.32 -24.19 28.70
N GLY A 372 -6.91 -23.20 27.92
CA GLY A 372 -6.59 -23.39 26.49
C GLY A 372 -7.77 -23.20 25.51
N ARG A 373 -9.01 -23.05 25.99
CA ARG A 373 -10.21 -22.80 25.16
C ARG A 373 -10.31 -23.77 23.97
N ASP A 374 -10.73 -23.28 22.81
CA ASP A 374 -10.79 -24.03 21.55
C ASP A 374 -9.44 -24.65 21.14
N VAL A 375 -8.32 -23.91 21.22
CA VAL A 375 -6.98 -24.41 20.87
C VAL A 375 -6.57 -25.63 21.69
N GLY A 376 -6.80 -25.60 23.00
CA GLY A 376 -6.52 -26.73 23.90
C GLY A 376 -7.36 -27.96 23.56
N SER A 377 -8.59 -27.76 23.08
CA SER A 377 -9.45 -28.86 22.67
C SER A 377 -8.98 -29.56 21.40
N VAL A 378 -8.46 -28.82 20.42
CA VAL A 378 -7.99 -29.40 19.14
C VAL A 378 -6.56 -29.91 19.20
N LEU A 379 -5.64 -29.24 19.93
CA LEU A 379 -4.21 -29.62 19.96
C LEU A 379 -3.81 -30.52 21.13
N VAL A 380 -4.53 -30.49 22.25
CA VAL A 380 -4.18 -31.29 23.45
C VAL A 380 -5.14 -32.45 23.63
N ALA A 381 -6.44 -32.19 23.69
CA ALA A 381 -7.41 -33.19 24.13
C ALA A 381 -7.46 -34.44 23.23
N VAL A 382 -7.36 -34.24 21.91
CA VAL A 382 -7.48 -35.31 20.91
C VAL A 382 -6.13 -35.83 20.40
N ASN A 383 -5.00 -35.30 20.90
CA ASN A 383 -3.67 -35.76 20.52
C ASN A 383 -3.28 -37.01 21.35
N PRO A 384 -2.68 -38.07 20.76
CA PRO A 384 -2.37 -38.29 19.34
C PRO A 384 -3.46 -39.00 18.54
N ASP A 385 -4.59 -39.35 19.16
CA ASP A 385 -5.70 -40.09 18.53
C ASP A 385 -6.22 -39.44 17.25
N ILE A 386 -6.08 -38.13 17.08
CA ILE A 386 -6.56 -37.41 15.89
C ILE A 386 -5.68 -37.63 14.65
N LEU A 387 -4.42 -38.05 14.81
CA LEU A 387 -3.45 -38.19 13.72
C LEU A 387 -3.74 -39.37 12.77
N GLN A 388 -4.57 -40.32 13.21
CA GLN A 388 -5.01 -41.47 12.41
C GLN A 388 -6.18 -41.13 11.46
N TYR A 389 -6.71 -39.91 11.49
CA TYR A 389 -7.81 -39.49 10.59
C TYR A 389 -7.28 -38.83 9.31
N ASP A 390 -8.00 -39.03 8.20
CA ASP A 390 -7.71 -38.37 6.93
C ASP A 390 -8.29 -36.95 6.91
N TYR A 391 -9.53 -36.82 7.40
CA TYR A 391 -10.30 -35.58 7.42
C TYR A 391 -10.91 -35.33 8.79
N VAL A 392 -10.77 -34.10 9.27
CA VAL A 392 -11.33 -33.69 10.56
C VAL A 392 -12.03 -32.37 10.40
N CYS A 393 -13.27 -32.29 10.87
CA CYS A 393 -13.95 -31.03 11.15
C CYS A 393 -13.69 -30.65 12.61
N PHE A 394 -13.25 -29.42 12.85
CA PHE A 394 -13.21 -28.81 14.18
C PHE A 394 -14.21 -27.66 14.24
N ALA A 395 -15.03 -27.66 15.28
CA ALA A 395 -15.99 -26.61 15.60
C ALA A 395 -16.16 -26.49 17.11
N HIS A 396 -16.76 -25.39 17.56
CA HIS A 396 -17.10 -25.21 18.97
C HIS A 396 -18.36 -24.37 19.11
N ASP A 397 -19.03 -24.42 20.26
CA ASP A 397 -20.10 -23.47 20.51
C ASP A 397 -19.53 -22.05 20.72
N LYS A 398 -20.20 -21.04 20.18
CA LYS A 398 -19.65 -19.69 20.13
C LYS A 398 -20.68 -18.67 20.58
N LYS A 399 -20.37 -18.00 21.69
CA LYS A 399 -21.14 -16.86 22.18
C LYS A 399 -20.21 -15.68 22.42
N VAL A 400 -20.40 -14.60 21.64
CA VAL A 400 -19.63 -13.36 21.81
C VAL A 400 -20.40 -12.44 22.74
N THR A 401 -20.00 -12.39 24.01
CA THR A 401 -20.68 -11.59 25.04
C THR A 401 -20.19 -10.15 25.12
N GLN A 402 -19.06 -9.84 24.47
CA GLN A 402 -18.43 -8.52 24.48
C GLN A 402 -19.15 -7.49 23.60
N LEU A 403 -19.91 -7.94 22.59
CA LEU A 403 -20.59 -7.06 21.65
C LEU A 403 -22.10 -7.01 21.92
N LYS A 404 -22.69 -5.82 21.74
CA LYS A 404 -24.14 -5.59 21.86
C LYS A 404 -24.68 -4.85 20.62
N PRO A 405 -25.88 -5.19 20.12
CA PRO A 405 -26.72 -6.34 20.50
C PRO A 405 -26.08 -7.70 20.19
N GLU A 406 -26.52 -8.75 20.89
CA GLU A 406 -25.92 -10.11 20.82
C GLU A 406 -26.00 -10.75 19.43
N CYS A 407 -26.94 -10.29 18.58
CA CYS A 407 -27.07 -10.78 17.21
C CYS A 407 -25.78 -10.59 16.38
N LYS A 408 -24.94 -9.58 16.70
CA LYS A 408 -23.65 -9.37 16.06
C LYS A 408 -22.73 -10.59 16.22
N GLY A 409 -22.64 -11.10 17.44
CA GLY A 409 -21.89 -12.31 17.76
C GLY A 409 -22.53 -13.58 17.20
N ALA A 410 -23.86 -13.69 17.31
CA ALA A 410 -24.61 -14.82 16.76
C ALA A 410 -24.44 -14.94 15.24
N SER A 411 -24.42 -13.83 14.49
CA SER A 411 -24.17 -13.84 13.06
C SER A 411 -22.75 -14.31 12.69
N TRP A 412 -21.75 -14.07 13.54
CA TRP A 412 -20.42 -14.63 13.32
C TRP A 412 -20.39 -16.14 13.58
N ALA A 413 -21.06 -16.61 14.63
CA ALA A 413 -21.23 -18.06 14.87
C ALA A 413 -21.96 -18.73 13.69
N TYR A 414 -23.02 -18.10 13.18
CA TYR A 414 -23.77 -18.56 12.01
C TYR A 414 -22.86 -18.69 10.77
N LEU A 415 -22.07 -17.65 10.45
CA LEU A 415 -21.06 -17.71 9.38
C LEU A 415 -20.14 -18.92 9.55
N CYS A 416 -19.61 -19.13 10.74
CA CYS A 416 -18.68 -20.23 11.00
C CYS A 416 -19.33 -21.60 10.81
N PHE A 417 -20.48 -21.87 11.46
CA PHE A 417 -21.15 -23.16 11.38
C PHE A 417 -21.69 -23.48 9.99
N GLU A 418 -22.33 -22.50 9.32
CA GLU A 418 -22.87 -22.71 7.97
C GLU A 418 -21.76 -22.96 6.94
N SER A 419 -20.57 -22.40 7.14
CA SER A 419 -19.43 -22.70 6.26
C SER A 419 -18.86 -24.11 6.45
N VAL A 420 -18.99 -24.75 7.62
CA VAL A 420 -18.33 -26.05 7.91
C VAL A 420 -19.27 -27.24 8.11
N LEU A 421 -20.47 -27.04 8.66
CA LEU A 421 -21.36 -28.12 9.12
C LEU A 421 -22.85 -27.92 8.74
N LYS A 422 -23.16 -27.03 7.78
CA LYS A 422 -24.53 -26.63 7.43
C LYS A 422 -25.55 -27.77 7.36
N ASN A 423 -25.26 -28.81 6.57
CA ASN A 423 -26.11 -29.99 6.41
C ASN A 423 -25.32 -31.16 5.79
N LYS A 424 -25.96 -32.34 5.67
CA LYS A 424 -25.34 -33.56 5.12
C LYS A 424 -24.78 -33.36 3.70
N ASP A 425 -25.52 -32.71 2.81
CA ASP A 425 -25.05 -32.47 1.44
C ASP A 425 -23.80 -31.58 1.41
N HIS A 426 -23.80 -30.51 2.20
CA HIS A 426 -22.64 -29.62 2.35
C HIS A 426 -21.42 -30.39 2.85
N VAL A 427 -21.57 -31.17 3.93
CA VAL A 427 -20.48 -31.96 4.52
C VAL A 427 -19.94 -33.00 3.54
N ASN A 428 -20.81 -33.69 2.81
CA ASN A 428 -20.40 -34.64 1.77
C ASN A 428 -19.57 -33.96 0.67
N ASN A 429 -20.00 -32.77 0.24
CA ASN A 429 -19.25 -31.98 -0.73
C ASN A 429 -17.92 -31.46 -0.19
N VAL A 430 -17.81 -31.12 1.10
CA VAL A 430 -16.53 -30.80 1.74
C VAL A 430 -15.58 -32.01 1.69
N ILE A 431 -16.07 -33.20 2.02
CA ILE A 431 -15.27 -34.44 1.98
C ILE A 431 -14.79 -34.73 0.54
N GLN A 432 -15.70 -34.64 -0.44
CA GLN A 432 -15.36 -34.78 -1.85
C GLN A 432 -14.31 -33.75 -2.29
N LEU A 433 -14.46 -32.49 -1.85
CA LEU A 433 -13.52 -31.41 -2.18
C LEU A 433 -12.08 -31.74 -1.74
N PHE A 434 -11.90 -32.35 -0.57
CA PHE A 434 -10.59 -32.83 -0.14
C PHE A 434 -10.06 -33.98 -1.02
N GLU A 435 -10.89 -34.91 -1.48
CA GLU A 435 -10.44 -35.96 -2.42
C GLU A 435 -9.99 -35.37 -3.77
N ASP A 436 -10.77 -34.42 -4.31
CA ASP A 436 -10.48 -33.77 -5.60
C ASP A 436 -9.23 -32.87 -5.53
N ASN A 437 -8.84 -32.48 -4.32
CA ASN A 437 -7.69 -31.61 -4.04
C ASN A 437 -6.74 -32.25 -3.00
N PRO A 438 -5.84 -33.14 -3.44
CA PRO A 438 -4.91 -33.83 -2.54
C PRO A 438 -4.00 -32.89 -1.72
N ARG A 439 -3.76 -31.68 -2.22
CA ARG A 439 -2.95 -30.64 -1.57
C ARG A 439 -3.76 -29.67 -0.70
N LEU A 440 -5.10 -29.71 -0.69
CA LEU A 440 -5.91 -28.94 0.25
C LEU A 440 -5.68 -29.51 1.67
N GLY A 441 -5.13 -28.70 2.57
CA GLY A 441 -4.79 -29.12 3.93
C GLY A 441 -5.63 -28.47 5.02
N LEU A 442 -6.16 -27.27 4.76
CA LEU A 442 -6.99 -26.52 5.69
C LEU A 442 -8.06 -25.74 4.92
N LEU A 443 -9.29 -25.82 5.39
CA LEU A 443 -10.44 -25.14 4.84
C LEU A 443 -11.17 -24.43 5.99
N THR A 444 -11.17 -23.10 5.96
CA THR A 444 -11.71 -22.25 7.03
C THR A 444 -12.80 -21.31 6.49
N PRO A 445 -13.80 -20.92 7.31
CA PRO A 445 -14.64 -19.77 7.00
C PRO A 445 -13.81 -18.50 6.78
N THR A 446 -14.40 -17.50 6.11
CA THR A 446 -13.78 -16.19 5.97
C THR A 446 -13.72 -15.42 7.29
N PRO A 447 -12.81 -14.44 7.41
CA PRO A 447 -12.86 -13.45 8.47
C PRO A 447 -14.23 -12.73 8.52
N PRO A 448 -14.79 -12.46 9.70
CA PRO A 448 -16.00 -11.65 9.82
C PRO A 448 -15.73 -10.20 9.40
N ASN A 449 -16.70 -9.56 8.76
CA ASN A 449 -16.57 -8.21 8.21
C ASN A 449 -17.76 -7.28 8.55
N HIS A 450 -18.73 -7.75 9.35
CA HIS A 450 -19.92 -6.97 9.72
C HIS A 450 -19.77 -6.28 11.07
N ALA A 451 -20.49 -5.17 11.26
CA ALA A 451 -20.52 -4.41 12.52
C ALA A 451 -19.10 -4.09 13.05
N GLU A 452 -18.83 -4.27 14.34
CA GLU A 452 -17.50 -4.05 14.94
C GLU A 452 -16.41 -5.00 14.42
N TYR A 453 -16.75 -6.02 13.63
CA TYR A 453 -15.78 -6.86 12.94
C TYR A 453 -15.31 -6.28 11.61
N PHE A 454 -15.95 -5.21 11.10
CA PHE A 454 -15.53 -4.50 9.89
C PHE A 454 -14.01 -4.25 9.78
N PRO A 455 -13.31 -3.73 10.82
CA PRO A 455 -11.87 -3.47 10.72
C PRO A 455 -11.00 -4.75 10.69
N THR A 456 -11.56 -5.96 10.80
CA THR A 456 -10.80 -7.21 10.69
C THR A 456 -10.17 -7.35 9.31
N MET A 457 -10.88 -6.95 8.25
CA MET A 457 -10.33 -6.90 6.89
C MET A 457 -9.26 -5.81 6.81
N GLY A 458 -8.02 -6.20 6.48
CA GLY A 458 -6.84 -5.33 6.52
C GLY A 458 -6.16 -5.23 7.90
N ASN A 459 -6.69 -5.90 8.92
CA ASN A 459 -6.09 -6.01 10.26
C ASN A 459 -6.17 -7.44 10.81
N GLU A 460 -6.06 -8.45 9.94
CA GLU A 460 -6.22 -9.87 10.28
C GLU A 460 -5.16 -10.35 11.28
N TRP A 461 -3.97 -9.73 11.23
CA TRP A 461 -2.92 -9.92 12.21
C TRP A 461 -3.27 -9.33 13.58
N ALA A 462 -4.01 -8.22 13.62
CA ALA A 462 -4.13 -7.35 14.79
C ALA A 462 -2.74 -7.12 15.42
N GLY A 463 -2.56 -7.43 16.71
CA GLY A 463 -1.26 -7.38 17.39
C GLY A 463 -0.39 -8.65 17.27
N ASN A 464 -0.80 -9.66 16.49
CA ASN A 464 -0.31 -11.04 16.63
C ASN A 464 0.80 -11.48 15.66
N PHE A 465 1.34 -10.61 14.80
CA PHE A 465 2.39 -11.05 13.87
C PHE A 465 3.66 -11.51 14.61
N LYS A 466 4.14 -10.73 15.58
CA LYS A 466 5.44 -10.98 16.25
C LYS A 466 5.46 -12.27 17.08
N ASN A 467 4.42 -12.51 17.88
CA ASN A 467 4.26 -13.76 18.65
C ASN A 467 4.01 -14.97 17.75
N THR A 468 3.22 -14.82 16.66
CA THR A 468 3.04 -15.91 15.68
C THR A 468 4.34 -16.29 15.00
N LYS A 469 5.11 -15.31 14.53
CA LYS A 469 6.41 -15.54 13.90
C LYS A 469 7.39 -16.22 14.85
N LYS A 470 7.47 -15.76 16.10
CA LYS A 470 8.29 -16.41 17.13
C LYS A 470 7.88 -17.87 17.37
N LEU A 471 6.57 -18.15 17.36
CA LEU A 471 6.07 -19.53 17.52
C LEU A 471 6.39 -20.39 16.29
N ALA A 472 6.32 -19.83 15.08
CA ALA A 472 6.72 -20.50 13.85
C ALA A 472 8.20 -20.92 13.89
N GLU A 473 9.09 -20.00 14.30
CA GLU A 473 10.53 -20.27 14.47
C GLU A 473 10.78 -21.39 15.49
N GLN A 474 10.06 -21.40 16.61
CA GLN A 474 10.15 -22.48 17.61
C GLN A 474 9.70 -23.85 17.08
N LEU A 475 8.84 -23.86 16.08
CA LEU A 475 8.28 -25.06 15.46
C LEU A 475 9.00 -25.45 14.17
N ASP A 476 10.11 -24.77 13.85
CA ASP A 476 10.88 -25.00 12.63
C ASP A 476 10.02 -24.84 11.36
N ILE A 477 9.10 -23.87 11.35
CA ILE A 477 8.26 -23.56 10.18
C ILE A 477 8.99 -22.53 9.30
N HIS A 478 9.25 -22.88 8.04
CA HIS A 478 10.16 -22.14 7.15
C HIS A 478 9.48 -21.33 6.05
N VAL A 479 8.15 -21.43 5.94
CA VAL A 479 7.41 -20.75 4.88
C VAL A 479 7.42 -19.22 5.02
N PRO A 480 7.39 -18.46 3.91
CA PRO A 480 7.45 -17.00 3.98
C PRO A 480 6.27 -16.35 4.72
N MET A 481 6.58 -15.63 5.80
CA MET A 481 5.63 -14.83 6.57
C MET A 481 5.89 -13.33 6.38
N SER A 482 4.83 -12.54 6.22
CA SER A 482 4.91 -11.07 6.12
C SER A 482 3.84 -10.42 6.99
N SER A 483 4.17 -9.31 7.64
CA SER A 483 3.19 -8.46 8.35
C SER A 483 2.26 -7.73 7.38
N ASP A 484 2.70 -7.55 6.13
CA ASP A 484 2.00 -6.77 5.11
C ASP A 484 1.10 -7.65 4.24
N GLN A 485 1.00 -8.94 4.55
CA GLN A 485 0.16 -9.91 3.86
C GLN A 485 -0.70 -10.65 4.89
N PRO A 486 -2.00 -10.81 4.66
CA PRO A 486 -2.89 -11.41 5.64
C PRO A 486 -2.59 -12.92 5.82
N PRO A 487 -2.70 -13.47 7.04
CA PRO A 487 -2.71 -14.91 7.24
C PRO A 487 -4.04 -15.49 6.73
N ILE A 488 -4.03 -16.74 6.23
CA ILE A 488 -5.28 -17.48 5.96
C ILE A 488 -5.76 -18.08 7.29
N SER A 489 -6.13 -17.21 8.24
CA SER A 489 -6.38 -17.57 9.63
C SER A 489 -7.81 -18.05 9.85
N ALA A 490 -7.97 -19.08 10.68
CA ALA A 490 -9.27 -19.49 11.18
C ALA A 490 -9.66 -18.64 12.40
N LEU A 491 -9.92 -17.34 12.20
CA LEU A 491 -10.21 -16.38 13.30
C LEU A 491 -11.40 -16.77 14.19
N GLY A 492 -12.28 -17.64 13.69
CA GLY A 492 -13.39 -18.19 14.47
C GLY A 492 -13.03 -19.46 15.24
N CYS A 493 -11.91 -20.11 14.92
CA CYS A 493 -11.49 -21.48 15.28
C CYS A 493 -12.47 -22.57 14.80
N PHE A 494 -12.96 -22.45 13.55
CA PHE A 494 -13.77 -23.46 12.86
C PHE A 494 -13.08 -23.81 11.55
N PHE A 495 -12.91 -25.09 11.25
CA PHE A 495 -12.26 -25.50 10.01
C PHE A 495 -12.38 -27.00 9.76
N TRP A 496 -12.26 -27.38 8.49
CA TRP A 496 -11.89 -28.73 8.09
C TRP A 496 -10.40 -28.79 7.78
N TYR A 497 -9.75 -29.89 8.13
CA TYR A 497 -8.32 -30.04 7.89
C TYR A 497 -7.89 -31.49 7.75
N ARG A 498 -6.69 -31.68 7.18
CA ARG A 498 -5.95 -32.94 7.22
C ARG A 498 -5.04 -32.93 8.46
N PRO A 499 -5.18 -33.86 9.42
CA PRO A 499 -4.29 -33.92 10.58
C PRO A 499 -2.80 -33.94 10.23
N LYS A 500 -2.43 -34.67 9.17
CA LYS A 500 -1.06 -34.70 8.65
C LYS A 500 -0.53 -33.34 8.17
N ALA A 501 -1.39 -32.40 7.78
CA ALA A 501 -0.97 -31.06 7.39
C ALA A 501 -0.63 -30.17 8.61
N MET A 502 -1.14 -30.50 9.80
CA MET A 502 -0.81 -29.80 11.04
C MET A 502 0.23 -30.54 11.89
N ILE A 503 1.02 -31.45 11.29
CA ILE A 503 1.86 -32.39 12.03
C ILE A 503 2.85 -31.70 12.98
N LYS A 504 3.44 -30.56 12.59
CA LYS A 504 4.37 -29.80 13.45
C LYS A 504 3.70 -29.23 14.71
N LEU A 505 2.42 -28.88 14.63
CA LEU A 505 1.65 -28.43 15.80
C LEU A 505 1.39 -29.58 16.77
N TYR A 506 0.99 -30.75 16.26
CA TYR A 506 0.77 -31.95 17.09
C TYR A 506 2.06 -32.51 17.67
N ALA A 507 3.15 -32.51 16.89
CA ALA A 507 4.47 -32.98 17.32
C ALA A 507 5.07 -32.13 18.44
N ARG A 508 4.66 -30.85 18.56
CA ARG A 508 5.02 -30.01 19.72
C ARG A 508 4.51 -30.58 21.04
N ASN A 509 3.47 -31.42 21.00
CA ASN A 509 2.86 -32.06 22.16
C ASN A 509 2.48 -31.05 23.25
N PHE A 510 1.64 -30.08 22.88
CA PHE A 510 1.14 -29.05 23.79
C PHE A 510 0.50 -29.68 25.05
N SER A 511 0.67 -29.00 26.16
CA SER A 511 0.00 -29.24 27.44
C SER A 511 -0.98 -28.11 27.76
N TYR A 512 -1.90 -28.31 28.71
CA TYR A 512 -2.81 -27.24 29.10
C TYR A 512 -2.05 -26.08 29.78
N GLU A 513 -0.92 -26.38 30.42
CA GLU A 513 -0.04 -25.45 31.10
C GLU A 513 0.66 -24.45 30.16
N ASP A 514 0.77 -24.78 28.87
CA ASP A 514 1.30 -23.87 27.84
C ASP A 514 0.37 -22.70 27.56
N PHE A 515 -0.92 -22.81 27.89
CA PHE A 515 -1.90 -21.75 27.72
C PHE A 515 -2.05 -20.92 28.99
N PRO A 516 -2.45 -19.63 28.91
CA PRO A 516 -2.74 -18.83 30.09
C PRO A 516 -3.87 -19.41 30.95
N GLU A 517 -3.81 -19.19 32.27
CA GLU A 517 -4.90 -19.53 33.17
C GLU A 517 -6.13 -18.64 32.95
N GLU A 518 -7.31 -19.21 33.17
CA GLU A 518 -8.57 -18.48 33.14
C GLU A 518 -8.92 -17.89 34.52
N PRO A 519 -9.53 -16.69 34.59
CA PRO A 519 -9.88 -15.81 33.47
C PRO A 519 -8.66 -15.06 32.93
N MET A 520 -8.49 -15.05 31.61
CA MET A 520 -7.38 -14.37 30.96
C MET A 520 -7.40 -12.84 31.20
N LYS A 521 -6.28 -12.27 31.65
CA LYS A 521 -6.12 -10.81 31.85
C LYS A 521 -6.05 -10.03 30.53
N LYS A 522 -5.49 -10.64 29.48
CA LYS A 522 -5.41 -10.07 28.12
C LYS A 522 -6.40 -10.79 27.22
N THR A 523 -7.20 -10.04 26.48
CA THR A 523 -8.18 -10.59 25.53
C THR A 523 -7.59 -10.90 24.16
N ASP A 524 -6.40 -10.39 23.83
CA ASP A 524 -5.67 -10.63 22.57
C ASP A 524 -4.14 -10.67 22.82
N GLY A 525 -3.35 -11.12 21.84
CA GLY A 525 -1.87 -11.13 21.90
C GLY A 525 -1.26 -12.33 22.63
N THR A 526 -2.05 -13.37 22.89
CA THR A 526 -1.62 -14.56 23.64
C THR A 526 -1.18 -15.69 22.70
N ILE A 527 -0.65 -16.79 23.27
CA ILE A 527 -0.29 -17.97 22.47
C ILE A 527 -1.49 -18.59 21.74
N LEU A 528 -2.71 -18.46 22.28
CA LEU A 528 -3.94 -18.93 21.62
C LEU A 528 -4.12 -18.25 20.26
N HIS A 529 -4.02 -16.92 20.26
CA HIS A 529 -4.13 -16.09 19.05
C HIS A 529 -2.98 -16.34 18.08
N ALA A 530 -1.77 -16.60 18.60
CA ALA A 530 -0.64 -16.98 17.77
C ALA A 530 -0.90 -18.31 17.05
N VAL A 531 -1.36 -19.33 17.77
CA VAL A 531 -1.69 -20.65 17.19
C VAL A 531 -2.79 -20.52 16.14
N GLU A 532 -3.82 -19.72 16.41
CA GLU A 532 -4.94 -19.47 15.48
C GLU A 532 -4.46 -18.95 14.11
N ARG A 533 -3.50 -18.00 14.08
CA ARG A 533 -2.88 -17.53 12.83
C ARG A 533 -1.93 -18.56 12.23
N LEU A 534 -1.31 -19.40 13.06
CA LEU A 534 -0.25 -20.31 12.66
C LEU A 534 -0.75 -21.58 11.97
N TYR A 535 -2.00 -21.99 12.20
CA TYR A 535 -2.58 -23.19 11.57
C TYR A 535 -2.29 -23.27 10.06
N SER A 536 -2.49 -22.16 9.35
CA SER A 536 -2.34 -22.11 7.90
C SER A 536 -0.90 -22.16 7.42
N PHE A 537 0.04 -21.55 8.16
CA PHE A 537 1.47 -21.66 7.86
C PHE A 537 2.03 -23.04 8.18
N ALA A 538 1.56 -23.70 9.26
CA ALA A 538 1.93 -25.08 9.54
C ALA A 538 1.46 -26.03 8.42
N VAL A 539 0.25 -25.80 7.91
CA VAL A 539 -0.33 -26.51 6.75
C VAL A 539 0.51 -26.29 5.49
N GLN A 540 0.89 -25.03 5.22
CA GLN A 540 1.76 -24.67 4.10
C GLN A 540 3.10 -25.39 4.16
N ASP A 541 3.75 -25.35 5.32
CA ASP A 541 5.06 -25.94 5.55
C ASP A 541 5.05 -27.48 5.40
N ALA A 542 3.93 -28.12 5.73
CA ALA A 542 3.71 -29.55 5.48
C ALA A 542 3.45 -29.90 4.00
N GLY A 543 3.49 -28.93 3.09
CA GLY A 543 3.29 -29.14 1.64
C GLY A 543 1.82 -29.22 1.21
N TYR A 544 0.92 -28.57 1.96
CA TYR A 544 -0.50 -28.42 1.66
C TYR A 544 -0.90 -26.94 1.60
N TYR A 545 -1.97 -26.55 0.91
CA TYR A 545 -2.45 -25.17 0.96
C TYR A 545 -3.66 -25.00 1.89
N PRO A 546 -3.80 -23.82 2.52
CA PRO A 546 -5.03 -23.38 3.15
C PRO A 546 -5.94 -22.63 2.18
N ALA A 547 -7.25 -22.69 2.40
CA ALA A 547 -8.26 -22.04 1.57
C ALA A 547 -9.47 -21.57 2.39
N TRP A 548 -10.32 -20.74 1.77
CA TRP A 548 -11.61 -20.35 2.36
C TRP A 548 -12.75 -21.23 1.86
N CYS A 549 -13.77 -21.44 2.71
CA CYS A 549 -15.02 -22.08 2.31
C CYS A 549 -16.26 -21.29 2.72
N PHE A 550 -17.27 -21.44 1.88
CA PHE A 550 -18.62 -20.92 2.05
C PHE A 550 -19.60 -22.03 1.70
N SER A 551 -20.73 -22.10 2.39
CA SER A 551 -21.94 -22.65 1.77
C SER A 551 -22.50 -21.64 0.75
N ASP A 552 -23.32 -22.13 -0.18
CA ASP A 552 -24.01 -21.33 -1.20
C ASP A 552 -24.74 -20.07 -0.66
N ASN A 553 -25.45 -20.16 0.46
CA ASN A 553 -26.13 -19.04 1.13
C ASN A 553 -25.14 -18.04 1.73
N VAL A 554 -24.09 -18.51 2.41
CA VAL A 554 -23.07 -17.64 3.03
C VAL A 554 -22.32 -16.88 1.94
N ALA A 555 -21.96 -17.54 0.84
CA ALA A 555 -21.34 -16.88 -0.31
C ALA A 555 -22.24 -15.76 -0.88
N SER A 556 -23.54 -16.01 -0.98
CA SER A 556 -24.51 -15.00 -1.44
C SER A 556 -24.59 -13.78 -0.52
N MET A 557 -24.57 -14.00 0.80
CA MET A 557 -24.53 -12.94 1.80
C MET A 557 -23.21 -12.15 1.73
N GLU A 558 -22.09 -12.86 1.61
CA GLU A 558 -20.76 -12.24 1.56
C GLU A 558 -20.60 -11.35 0.33
N ILE A 559 -21.04 -11.79 -0.85
CA ILE A 559 -21.02 -10.96 -2.07
C ILE A 559 -21.83 -9.68 -1.87
N THR A 560 -23.01 -9.79 -1.23
CA THR A 560 -23.85 -8.63 -0.93
C THR A 560 -23.17 -7.67 0.03
N ASN A 561 -22.57 -8.19 1.11
CA ASN A 561 -21.87 -7.40 2.11
C ASN A 561 -20.65 -6.69 1.52
N LEU A 562 -19.77 -7.42 0.83
CA LEU A 562 -18.57 -6.86 0.21
C LEU A 562 -18.92 -5.77 -0.81
N TYR A 563 -19.91 -6.02 -1.66
CA TYR A 563 -20.37 -5.01 -2.62
C TYR A 563 -20.97 -3.78 -1.93
N TYR A 564 -21.81 -3.98 -0.91
CA TYR A 564 -22.42 -2.89 -0.16
C TYR A 564 -21.36 -2.02 0.53
N MET A 565 -20.41 -2.65 1.23
CA MET A 565 -19.31 -1.97 1.92
C MET A 565 -18.42 -1.21 0.93
N LEU A 566 -17.95 -1.88 -0.14
CA LEU A 566 -17.10 -1.25 -1.14
C LEU A 566 -17.81 -0.09 -1.84
N ARG A 567 -19.08 -0.26 -2.22
CA ARG A 567 -19.88 0.81 -2.83
C ARG A 567 -20.06 1.98 -1.87
N GLY A 568 -20.36 1.71 -0.60
CA GLY A 568 -20.51 2.75 0.42
C GLY A 568 -19.22 3.54 0.63
N MET A 569 -18.08 2.85 0.74
CA MET A 569 -16.76 3.46 0.82
C MET A 569 -16.46 4.30 -0.42
N ASN A 570 -16.67 3.74 -1.61
CA ASN A 570 -16.40 4.45 -2.86
C ASN A 570 -17.28 5.71 -3.00
N MET A 571 -18.55 5.65 -2.60
CA MET A 571 -19.41 6.84 -2.57
C MET A 571 -18.88 7.91 -1.61
N ALA A 572 -18.46 7.53 -0.41
CA ALA A 572 -17.87 8.48 0.55
C ALA A 572 -16.60 9.13 0.01
N MET A 573 -15.75 8.34 -0.66
CA MET A 573 -14.52 8.83 -1.29
C MET A 573 -14.81 9.78 -2.45
N MET A 574 -15.71 9.41 -3.36
CA MET A 574 -16.11 10.27 -4.48
C MET A 574 -16.73 11.58 -4.00
N ASN A 575 -17.57 11.54 -2.96
CA ASN A 575 -18.11 12.76 -2.34
C ASN A 575 -17.02 13.64 -1.71
N GLY A 576 -15.89 13.05 -1.30
CA GLY A 576 -14.69 13.75 -0.83
C GLY A 576 -13.70 14.15 -1.94
N GLY A 577 -14.12 14.11 -3.21
CA GLY A 577 -13.29 14.48 -4.35
C GLY A 577 -12.23 13.44 -4.75
N LEU A 578 -12.37 12.20 -4.28
CA LEU A 578 -11.48 11.08 -4.61
C LEU A 578 -12.19 10.06 -5.50
N ALA A 579 -11.77 9.96 -6.75
CA ALA A 579 -12.27 8.98 -7.72
C ALA A 579 -11.10 8.44 -8.56
N GLY A 580 -11.27 7.25 -9.14
CA GLY A 580 -10.26 6.60 -9.99
C GLY A 580 -10.31 5.08 -9.89
N THR A 581 -9.26 4.42 -10.36
CA THR A 581 -9.07 2.99 -10.09
C THR A 581 -8.85 2.75 -8.60
N PHE A 582 -9.00 1.50 -8.15
CA PHE A 582 -8.67 1.12 -6.77
C PHE A 582 -7.27 1.60 -6.36
N VAL A 583 -6.31 1.51 -7.30
CA VAL A 583 -4.91 1.88 -7.05
C VAL A 583 -4.73 3.38 -6.91
N ASP A 584 -5.37 4.18 -7.77
CA ASP A 584 -5.31 5.64 -7.68
C ASP A 584 -5.85 6.11 -6.33
N VAL A 585 -7.03 5.59 -5.98
CA VAL A 585 -7.76 5.91 -4.76
C VAL A 585 -6.93 5.54 -3.52
N VAL A 586 -6.36 4.34 -3.47
CA VAL A 586 -5.53 3.88 -2.34
C VAL A 586 -4.22 4.67 -2.24
N ASN A 587 -3.54 4.94 -3.36
CA ASN A 587 -2.29 5.71 -3.36
C ASN A 587 -2.52 7.14 -2.87
N GLU A 588 -3.60 7.76 -3.33
CA GLU A 588 -3.98 9.10 -2.91
C GLU A 588 -4.38 9.13 -1.43
N MET A 589 -5.11 8.12 -0.93
CA MET A 589 -5.36 7.99 0.51
C MET A 589 -4.06 7.84 1.31
N LYS A 590 -3.10 7.05 0.83
CA LYS A 590 -1.79 6.91 1.51
C LYS A 590 -1.04 8.22 1.53
N ARG A 591 -1.10 8.99 0.44
CA ARG A 591 -0.50 10.33 0.34
C ARG A 591 -1.14 11.33 1.31
N ARG A 592 -2.48 11.35 1.39
CA ARG A 592 -3.24 12.21 2.34
C ARG A 592 -3.22 11.68 3.78
N GLY A 593 -2.92 10.40 3.97
CA GLY A 593 -3.07 9.65 5.22
C GLY A 593 -2.32 10.23 6.42
N PRO A 594 -1.06 10.70 6.31
CA PRO A 594 -0.37 11.37 7.41
C PRO A 594 -1.09 12.65 7.88
N ALA A 595 -1.57 13.47 6.95
CA ALA A 595 -2.30 14.70 7.25
C ALA A 595 -3.69 14.42 7.85
N MET A 596 -4.38 13.38 7.38
CA MET A 596 -5.66 12.93 7.94
C MET A 596 -5.50 12.28 9.31
N ARG A 597 -4.42 11.53 9.56
CA ARG A 597 -4.12 10.97 10.89
C ARG A 597 -3.82 12.07 11.90
N SER A 598 -3.00 13.06 11.55
CA SER A 598 -2.79 14.21 12.45
C SER A 598 -4.09 14.96 12.79
N LEU A 599 -5.03 15.07 11.84
CA LEU A 599 -6.35 15.68 12.06
C LEU A 599 -7.29 14.80 12.89
N SER A 600 -7.29 13.48 12.65
CA SER A 600 -8.11 12.53 13.40
C SER A 600 -7.57 12.30 14.82
N ASP A 601 -6.25 12.29 15.00
CA ASP A 601 -5.60 12.20 16.30
C ASP A 601 -5.87 13.49 17.09
N LEU A 602 -5.76 14.66 16.45
CA LEU A 602 -6.20 15.94 17.02
C LEU A 602 -7.70 15.94 17.37
N HIS A 603 -8.57 15.42 16.49
CA HIS A 603 -10.01 15.32 16.75
C HIS A 603 -10.32 14.38 17.91
N ASN A 604 -9.66 13.22 18.01
CA ASN A 604 -9.84 12.26 19.09
C ASN A 604 -9.27 12.77 20.42
N GLU A 605 -8.16 13.51 20.38
CA GLU A 605 -7.57 14.17 21.54
C GLU A 605 -8.46 15.30 22.05
N LEU A 606 -9.03 16.12 21.14
CA LEU A 606 -10.07 17.12 21.45
C LEU A 606 -11.33 16.45 22.03
N MET A 607 -11.86 15.39 21.42
CA MET A 607 -13.04 14.67 21.92
C MET A 607 -12.77 13.98 23.27
N GLY A 608 -11.55 13.50 23.51
CA GLY A 608 -11.11 12.96 24.79
C GLY A 608 -11.05 14.01 25.90
N LEU A 609 -10.65 15.24 25.57
CA LEU A 609 -10.62 16.39 26.49
C LEU A 609 -12.02 16.90 26.84
N TYR A 610 -12.96 16.89 25.89
CA TYR A 610 -14.34 17.34 26.12
C TYR A 610 -15.29 16.26 26.65
N GLY A 611 -14.95 14.98 26.48
CA GLY A 611 -15.72 13.84 27.00
C GLY A 611 -15.72 13.72 28.53
N SER A 612 -14.82 14.43 29.23
CA SER A 612 -14.75 14.48 30.68
C SER A 612 -15.04 15.86 31.27
N GLY A 613 -15.93 16.66 30.69
CA GLY A 613 -16.61 17.79 31.37
C GLY A 613 -15.73 18.77 32.17
N ALA A 614 -14.46 18.94 31.82
CA ALA A 614 -13.54 19.81 32.54
C ALA A 614 -13.31 21.08 31.71
N SER A 615 -13.90 22.20 32.14
CA SER A 615 -13.45 23.51 31.68
C SER A 615 -12.07 23.79 32.30
N ALA A 616 -11.04 23.96 31.47
CA ALA A 616 -9.72 24.35 31.90
C ALA A 616 -9.73 25.79 32.41
N LYS A 617 -10.11 26.01 33.67
CA LYS A 617 -9.90 27.28 34.37
C LYS A 617 -8.52 27.27 35.02
N SER A 618 -7.46 27.51 34.25
CA SER A 618 -6.13 27.86 34.80
C SER A 618 -5.91 29.38 34.73
N SER A 619 -5.21 29.94 35.72
CA SER A 619 -4.69 31.31 35.66
C SER A 619 -3.54 31.41 34.65
N PHE A 620 -3.30 32.56 34.03
CA PHE A 620 -2.08 32.79 33.26
C PHE A 620 -0.88 32.85 34.22
N ASP A 621 0.19 32.08 33.97
CA ASP A 621 1.44 32.16 34.76
C ASP A 621 2.16 33.50 34.54
N GLY A 622 1.87 34.14 33.41
CA GLY A 622 2.24 35.53 33.12
C GLY A 622 3.71 35.76 32.80
N MET A 623 4.51 34.70 32.69
CA MET A 623 5.83 34.75 32.05
C MET A 623 5.63 34.75 30.53
N MET A 624 6.23 35.71 29.84
CA MET A 624 6.17 35.85 28.38
C MET A 624 7.59 36.01 27.83
N HIS A 625 7.81 35.51 26.62
CA HIS A 625 9.14 35.47 26.01
C HIS A 625 9.15 36.31 24.74
N LEU A 626 10.29 36.94 24.47
CA LEU A 626 10.57 37.63 23.23
C LEU A 626 11.88 37.08 22.67
N TYR A 627 11.87 36.62 21.44
CA TYR A 627 13.06 36.21 20.70
C TYR A 627 13.30 37.21 19.57
N TYR A 628 14.56 37.41 19.21
CA TYR A 628 14.96 38.32 18.14
C TYR A 628 15.87 37.59 17.13
N SER A 629 15.68 37.90 15.84
CA SER A 629 16.40 37.30 14.70
C SER A 629 16.97 38.39 13.78
N GLU A 630 18.21 38.18 13.35
CA GLU A 630 18.96 39.03 12.38
C GLU A 630 18.84 38.51 10.93
N GLY A 631 17.93 37.56 10.67
CA GLY A 631 17.69 36.99 9.32
C GLY A 631 18.09 35.52 9.15
N GLU A 632 18.78 34.91 10.13
CA GLU A 632 19.15 33.48 10.11
C GLU A 632 18.19 32.57 10.91
N GLY A 633 17.12 33.13 11.49
CA GLY A 633 16.10 32.44 12.28
C GLY A 633 16.27 32.58 13.80
N PHE A 634 15.27 32.12 14.55
CA PHE A 634 15.26 32.24 16.01
C PHE A 634 16.10 31.17 16.70
N ASN A 635 16.91 31.57 17.68
CA ASN A 635 17.67 30.67 18.52
C ASN A 635 17.46 31.02 20.01
N GLU A 636 17.61 30.03 20.90
CA GLU A 636 17.34 30.18 22.35
C GLU A 636 18.33 31.10 23.09
N ARG A 637 19.42 31.54 22.46
CA ARG A 637 20.40 32.44 23.08
C ARG A 637 20.08 33.90 22.88
N SER A 638 19.17 34.22 21.96
CA SER A 638 18.74 35.57 21.60
C SER A 638 17.29 35.77 22.03
N SER A 639 17.06 35.84 23.34
CA SER A 639 15.73 35.96 23.92
C SER A 639 15.70 36.70 25.26
N GLU A 640 14.62 37.44 25.50
CA GLU A 640 14.29 38.05 26.78
C GLU A 640 13.02 37.45 27.36
N ILE A 641 12.99 37.32 28.69
CA ILE A 641 11.85 36.80 29.43
C ILE A 641 11.37 37.87 30.40
N CYS A 642 10.10 38.26 30.30
CA CYS A 642 9.53 39.27 31.16
C CYS A 642 8.17 38.81 31.71
N ARG A 643 7.88 39.21 32.95
CA ARG A 643 6.60 38.91 33.59
C ARG A 643 5.60 40.01 33.25
N ALA A 644 4.54 39.65 32.55
CA ALA A 644 3.48 40.58 32.16
C ALA A 644 2.60 41.00 33.35
N SER A 645 2.16 42.24 33.31
CA SER A 645 1.15 42.80 34.23
C SER A 645 -0.26 42.52 33.71
N PHE A 646 -1.07 41.82 34.50
CA PHE A 646 -2.45 41.49 34.11
C PHE A 646 -3.50 42.34 34.84
N ARG A 647 -4.51 42.82 34.09
CA ARG A 647 -5.79 43.29 34.62
C ARG A 647 -6.92 42.50 33.96
N LYS A 648 -7.47 41.51 34.69
CA LYS A 648 -8.37 40.47 34.15
C LYS A 648 -7.69 39.69 33.03
N ASN A 649 -8.20 39.78 31.82
CA ASN A 649 -7.69 39.11 30.62
C ASN A 649 -6.75 39.99 29.80
N ARG A 650 -6.53 41.24 30.19
CA ARG A 650 -5.61 42.15 29.51
C ARG A 650 -4.22 42.08 30.10
N PHE A 651 -3.21 42.00 29.26
CA PHE A 651 -1.82 41.97 29.63
C PHE A 651 -1.06 43.17 29.07
N GLU A 652 0.00 43.55 29.76
CA GLU A 652 0.99 44.54 29.34
C GLU A 652 2.37 44.02 29.76
N VAL A 653 3.31 43.98 28.82
CA VAL A 653 4.69 43.52 29.03
C VAL A 653 5.64 44.40 28.23
N GLU A 654 6.81 44.67 28.77
CA GLU A 654 7.85 45.46 28.13
C GLU A 654 9.16 44.68 28.18
N PHE A 655 9.85 44.64 27.05
CA PHE A 655 11.14 43.97 26.89
C PHE A 655 12.17 45.00 26.45
N GLU A 656 13.31 45.05 27.13
CA GLU A 656 14.50 45.79 26.69
C GLU A 656 15.38 44.86 25.86
N ILE A 657 15.80 45.28 24.68
CA ILE A 657 16.61 44.47 23.77
C ILE A 657 18.10 44.74 24.05
N PRO A 658 18.92 43.73 24.42
CA PRO A 658 20.31 43.93 24.82
C PRO A 658 21.20 44.53 23.72
N ASP A 659 21.98 45.56 24.05
CA ASP A 659 22.90 46.28 23.15
C ASP A 659 24.06 45.41 22.62
N ASP A 660 23.91 44.88 21.40
CA ASP A 660 24.89 44.03 20.70
C ASP A 660 25.25 44.53 19.28
N ASN A 661 24.81 45.74 18.90
CA ASN A 661 25.00 46.41 17.59
C ASN A 661 24.40 45.73 16.34
N SER A 662 23.52 44.73 16.46
CA SER A 662 22.82 44.16 15.30
C SER A 662 21.47 44.81 14.97
N ILE A 663 21.06 44.71 13.69
CA ILE A 663 19.73 45.11 13.22
C ILE A 663 18.84 43.87 13.28
N ILE A 664 17.73 43.96 14.01
CA ILE A 664 16.76 42.88 14.14
C ILE A 664 15.79 42.98 12.97
N GLU A 665 15.68 41.91 12.18
CA GLU A 665 14.73 41.83 11.07
C GLU A 665 13.34 41.38 11.56
N GLN A 666 13.32 40.47 12.54
CA GLN A 666 12.07 39.88 13.05
C GLN A 666 12.15 39.58 14.55
N LEU A 667 11.06 39.86 15.24
CA LEU A 667 10.81 39.48 16.64
C LEU A 667 9.80 38.33 16.69
N ARG A 668 9.94 37.43 17.68
CA ARG A 668 8.95 36.40 18.01
C ARG A 668 8.51 36.59 19.45
N PHE A 669 7.24 36.90 19.64
CA PHE A 669 6.60 37.03 20.93
C PHE A 669 5.82 35.76 21.29
N ASP A 670 6.13 35.19 22.45
CA ASP A 670 5.46 34.02 22.98
C ASP A 670 4.61 34.46 24.19
N PRO A 671 3.27 34.53 24.08
CA PRO A 671 2.38 34.97 25.16
C PRO A 671 2.27 33.99 26.34
N GLY A 672 2.98 32.87 26.31
CA GLY A 672 3.08 31.86 27.37
C GLY A 672 3.55 30.50 26.82
N GLU A 673 3.58 29.46 27.67
CA GLU A 673 3.94 28.09 27.27
C GLU A 673 2.70 27.18 27.06
N GLU A 674 1.56 27.53 27.69
CA GLU A 674 0.33 26.73 27.60
C GLU A 674 -0.46 27.03 26.33
N GLY A 675 -0.88 25.96 25.64
CA GLY A 675 -1.89 26.01 24.58
C GLY A 675 -3.31 26.20 25.14
N MET A 676 -4.30 26.12 24.26
CA MET A 676 -5.72 26.39 24.55
C MET A 676 -5.98 27.83 25.02
N ILE A 677 -5.38 28.79 24.31
CA ILE A 677 -5.55 30.22 24.58
C ILE A 677 -6.02 30.96 23.33
N ILE A 678 -6.79 32.03 23.52
CA ILE A 678 -7.26 32.93 22.47
C ILE A 678 -6.62 34.29 22.68
N LEU A 679 -5.78 34.72 21.76
CA LEU A 679 -5.33 36.12 21.69
C LEU A 679 -6.39 36.93 20.95
N LYS A 680 -7.11 37.76 21.69
CA LYS A 680 -8.23 38.55 21.18
C LYS A 680 -7.79 39.84 20.50
N LYS A 681 -6.73 40.45 21.01
CA LYS A 681 -6.12 41.70 20.53
C LYS A 681 -4.68 41.77 20.99
N MET A 682 -3.84 42.42 20.20
CA MET A 682 -2.46 42.73 20.54
C MET A 682 -2.00 43.99 19.80
N TYR A 683 -1.25 44.83 20.51
CA TYR A 683 -0.49 45.95 19.97
C TYR A 683 0.94 45.85 20.49
N ALA A 684 1.92 45.93 19.59
CA ALA A 684 3.33 46.06 19.91
C ALA A 684 3.82 47.46 19.56
N PHE A 685 4.50 48.11 20.49
CA PHE A 685 5.13 49.41 20.34
C PHE A 685 6.64 49.20 20.37
N ILE A 686 7.31 49.37 19.25
CA ILE A 686 8.77 49.18 19.13
C ILE A 686 9.42 50.56 19.17
N GLU A 687 10.43 50.74 20.03
CA GLU A 687 11.27 51.92 20.06
C GLU A 687 12.62 51.60 19.41
N TYR A 688 13.12 52.52 18.58
CA TYR A 688 14.39 52.41 17.89
C TYR A 688 15.42 53.42 18.40
N GLU A 689 16.70 53.12 18.23
CA GLU A 689 17.82 53.93 18.74
C GLU A 689 17.84 55.38 18.20
N ASP A 690 17.35 55.59 16.98
CA ASP A 690 17.22 56.90 16.34
C ASP A 690 15.99 57.70 16.82
N GLY A 691 15.21 57.15 17.76
CA GLY A 691 14.00 57.75 18.34
C GLY A 691 12.73 57.50 17.51
N HIS A 692 12.83 56.72 16.42
CA HIS A 692 11.66 56.25 15.68
C HIS A 692 10.83 55.25 16.51
N HIS A 693 9.53 55.16 16.22
CA HIS A 693 8.63 54.23 16.90
C HIS A 693 7.68 53.56 15.89
N ASP A 694 7.57 52.23 15.97
CA ASP A 694 6.56 51.47 15.23
C ASP A 694 5.41 51.02 16.13
N ILE A 695 4.21 50.97 15.55
CA ILE A 695 3.03 50.37 16.18
C ILE A 695 2.58 49.22 15.29
N ILE A 696 2.68 48.00 15.80
CA ILE A 696 2.30 46.78 15.12
C ILE A 696 1.01 46.24 15.72
N GLU A 697 0.01 46.00 14.88
CA GLU A 697 -1.28 45.42 15.28
C GLU A 697 -1.27 43.91 15.07
N MET A 698 -2.00 43.17 15.92
CA MET A 698 -2.11 41.71 15.87
C MET A 698 -2.41 41.17 14.46
N GLU A 699 -3.27 41.88 13.72
CA GLU A 699 -3.70 41.51 12.37
C GLU A 699 -2.57 41.52 11.34
N THR A 700 -1.46 42.19 11.64
CA THR A 700 -0.28 42.29 10.76
C THR A 700 0.84 41.30 11.12
N CYS A 701 0.66 40.52 12.19
CA CYS A 701 1.63 39.54 12.67
C CYS A 701 1.33 38.14 12.11
N ASP A 702 2.38 37.36 11.85
CA ASP A 702 2.23 35.92 11.61
C ASP A 702 2.11 35.17 12.95
N SER A 703 1.53 33.97 12.96
CA SER A 703 1.48 33.14 14.17
C SER A 703 1.41 31.65 13.88
N ASN A 704 1.70 30.82 14.89
CA ASN A 704 1.45 29.37 14.81
C ASN A 704 0.03 28.97 15.25
N GLY A 705 -0.86 29.95 15.48
CA GLY A 705 -2.25 29.76 15.88
C GLY A 705 -3.24 29.82 14.71
N PHE A 706 -4.51 29.49 14.98
CA PHE A 706 -5.61 29.57 14.02
C PHE A 706 -6.32 30.92 14.13
N SER A 707 -6.25 31.74 13.07
CA SER A 707 -6.96 33.02 13.02
C SER A 707 -8.45 32.84 12.76
N PHE A 708 -9.31 33.49 13.56
CA PHE A 708 -10.77 33.47 13.42
C PHE A 708 -11.39 34.72 14.08
N ASP A 709 -12.45 35.31 13.52
CA ASP A 709 -13.18 36.48 14.09
C ASP A 709 -12.27 37.63 14.64
N ASN A 710 -11.16 37.95 13.94
CA ASN A 710 -10.10 38.88 14.38
C ASN A 710 -9.43 38.49 15.71
N LYS A 711 -9.23 37.20 15.95
CA LYS A 711 -8.56 36.59 17.11
C LYS A 711 -7.65 35.47 16.62
N ILE A 712 -6.73 35.03 17.47
CA ILE A 712 -5.86 33.89 17.20
C ILE A 712 -6.08 32.83 18.27
N LEU A 713 -6.47 31.61 17.87
CA LEU A 713 -6.59 30.45 18.73
C LEU A 713 -5.32 29.62 18.68
N PHE A 714 -4.62 29.50 19.80
CA PHE A 714 -3.49 28.59 19.93
C PHE A 714 -3.97 27.29 20.61
N ILE A 715 -4.02 26.20 19.85
CA ILE A 715 -4.45 24.88 20.37
C ILE A 715 -3.27 24.16 21.01
N ASN A 716 -2.12 24.18 20.34
CA ASN A 716 -0.89 23.53 20.80
C ASN A 716 -0.17 24.37 21.86
N GLN A 717 0.72 23.71 22.60
CA GLN A 717 1.68 24.39 23.48
C GLN A 717 2.61 25.31 22.68
N ASP A 718 3.24 26.26 23.37
CA ASP A 718 4.13 27.28 22.81
C ASP A 718 3.45 28.18 21.75
N PRO A 719 2.45 28.98 22.14
CA PRO A 719 1.89 30.02 21.28
C PRO A 719 3.00 31.00 20.83
N GLN A 720 3.05 31.29 19.52
CA GLN A 720 4.08 32.15 18.92
C GLN A 720 3.43 33.18 17.99
N VAL A 721 3.83 34.45 18.13
CA VAL A 721 3.45 35.58 17.29
C VAL A 721 4.71 36.23 16.74
N TYR A 722 4.83 36.30 15.41
CA TYR A 722 5.99 36.87 14.74
C TYR A 722 5.70 38.31 14.29
N ILE A 723 6.58 39.22 14.65
CA ILE A 723 6.48 40.67 14.46
C ILE A 723 7.65 41.09 13.57
N GLN A 724 7.37 41.73 12.43
CA GLN A 724 8.43 42.26 11.56
C GLN A 724 8.94 43.60 12.08
N CYS A 725 10.26 43.80 12.04
CA CYS A 725 10.90 45.06 12.42
C CYS A 725 11.32 45.87 11.19
N GLY A 726 11.38 47.19 11.33
CA GLY A 726 11.93 48.09 10.31
C GLY A 726 13.43 47.89 10.16
N THR A 727 13.93 47.83 8.92
CA THR A 727 15.34 47.49 8.62
C THR A 727 16.32 48.68 8.68
N GLU A 728 15.87 49.85 9.12
CA GLU A 728 16.63 51.11 8.99
C GLU A 728 17.35 51.53 10.29
N SER A 729 16.90 51.06 11.44
CA SER A 729 17.41 51.44 12.77
C SER A 729 17.29 50.25 13.72
N ARG A 730 18.11 50.23 14.78
CA ARG A 730 18.14 49.14 15.76
C ARG A 730 16.99 49.27 16.75
N ALA A 731 16.20 48.22 16.93
CA ALA A 731 15.17 48.15 17.96
C ALA A 731 15.82 48.04 19.35
N ILE A 732 15.43 48.92 20.28
CA ILE A 732 15.99 48.99 21.64
C ILE A 732 15.00 48.50 22.71
N SER A 733 13.70 48.64 22.47
CA SER A 733 12.67 48.14 23.38
C SER A 733 11.40 47.80 22.61
N ILE A 734 10.58 46.92 23.19
CA ILE A 734 9.23 46.65 22.70
C ILE A 734 8.25 46.51 23.88
N MET A 735 7.18 47.28 23.83
CA MET A 735 6.05 47.17 24.74
C MET A 735 4.88 46.48 24.04
N ILE A 736 4.37 45.40 24.60
CA ILE A 736 3.27 44.62 24.06
C ILE A 736 2.07 44.69 24.99
N LYS A 737 0.92 45.08 24.46
CA LYS A 737 -0.37 45.11 25.17
C LYS A 737 -1.37 44.24 24.44
N GLY A 738 -2.10 43.39 25.15
CA GLY A 738 -3.08 42.53 24.50
C GLY A 738 -4.15 41.98 25.44
N GLU A 739 -5.02 41.13 24.91
CA GLU A 739 -6.09 40.45 25.63
C GLU A 739 -6.07 38.95 25.35
N LEU A 740 -5.86 38.12 26.38
CA LEU A 740 -5.81 36.65 26.30
C LEU A 740 -7.00 36.00 27.00
N ASP A 741 -7.63 35.02 26.37
CA ASP A 741 -8.72 34.22 26.96
C ASP A 741 -8.34 32.73 27.01
N LYS A 742 -8.86 32.00 28.00
CA LYS A 742 -8.70 30.54 28.14
C LYS A 742 -10.02 29.78 27.96
N ASP A 743 -11.13 30.49 27.72
CA ASP A 743 -12.45 29.88 27.49
C ASP A 743 -12.59 29.39 26.03
N VAL A 744 -11.94 28.25 25.74
CA VAL A 744 -11.94 27.60 24.42
C VAL A 744 -12.99 26.50 24.36
N THR A 745 -14.12 26.78 23.72
CA THR A 745 -15.21 25.80 23.52
C THR A 745 -15.02 24.99 22.23
N PRO A 746 -15.60 23.78 22.12
CA PRO A 746 -15.60 23.00 20.87
C PRO A 746 -16.11 23.78 19.66
N ASP A 747 -17.15 24.61 19.82
CA ASP A 747 -17.68 25.46 18.75
C ASP A 747 -16.69 26.53 18.28
N ILE A 748 -15.78 26.99 19.15
CA ILE A 748 -14.72 27.94 18.78
C ILE A 748 -13.63 27.20 18.00
N VAL A 749 -13.25 25.99 18.44
CA VAL A 749 -12.27 25.15 17.75
C VAL A 749 -12.76 24.77 16.36
N GLU A 750 -14.01 24.30 16.25
CA GLU A 750 -14.61 23.94 14.97
C GLU A 750 -14.72 25.14 14.03
N ARG A 751 -15.13 26.31 14.51
CA ARG A 751 -15.15 27.53 13.69
C ARG A 751 -13.76 27.97 13.24
N ALA A 752 -12.76 27.93 14.12
CA ALA A 752 -11.38 28.28 13.79
C ALA A 752 -10.76 27.30 12.77
N ILE A 753 -11.11 26.02 12.85
CA ILE A 753 -10.70 24.99 11.87
C ILE A 753 -11.43 25.19 10.53
N ASN A 754 -12.72 25.51 10.55
CA ASN A 754 -13.54 25.65 9.34
C ASN A 754 -13.32 26.97 8.59
N GLN A 755 -12.83 28.03 9.25
CA GLN A 755 -12.47 29.31 8.62
C GLN A 755 -11.06 29.33 8.01
N ARG A 756 -10.41 28.16 7.92
CA ARG A 756 -9.08 27.97 7.35
C ARG A 756 -9.11 28.05 5.82
N LEU A 757 -9.45 29.23 5.28
CA LEU A 757 -8.99 29.57 3.94
C LEU A 757 -7.45 29.54 3.97
N PRO A 758 -6.78 29.14 2.87
CA PRO A 758 -5.33 29.07 2.82
C PRO A 758 -4.77 30.41 3.29
N MET A 759 -3.72 30.41 4.11
CA MET A 759 -3.01 31.65 4.45
C MET A 759 -2.51 32.23 3.13
N MET A 760 -3.24 33.22 2.60
CA MET A 760 -2.90 33.87 1.34
C MET A 760 -1.68 34.73 1.67
N THR A 761 -0.49 34.29 1.28
CA THR A 761 0.75 35.06 1.38
C THR A 761 0.99 35.73 0.03
N PRO A 762 0.39 36.91 -0.22
CA PRO A 762 0.49 37.56 -1.52
C PRO A 762 1.94 37.96 -1.81
N LYS A 763 2.42 37.57 -2.99
CA LYS A 763 3.77 37.91 -3.46
C LYS A 763 3.68 38.81 -4.68
N LEU A 764 4.48 39.87 -4.72
CA LEU A 764 4.61 40.74 -5.89
C LEU A 764 6.02 40.63 -6.46
N TYR A 765 6.13 40.00 -7.62
CA TYR A 765 7.34 39.96 -8.43
C TYR A 765 7.35 41.13 -9.41
N PHE A 766 8.53 41.63 -9.74
CA PHE A 766 8.69 42.75 -10.67
C PHE A 766 9.90 42.56 -11.60
N ASP A 767 9.82 43.15 -12.80
CA ASP A 767 10.88 43.10 -13.81
C ASP A 767 11.33 44.51 -14.19
N THR A 768 12.64 44.78 -14.06
CA THR A 768 13.29 46.04 -14.44
C THR A 768 13.86 46.03 -15.87
N GLY A 769 13.88 44.87 -16.54
CA GLY A 769 14.29 44.70 -17.93
C GLY A 769 15.01 43.39 -18.28
N ASN A 770 15.12 42.43 -17.36
CA ASN A 770 15.83 41.16 -17.53
C ASN A 770 14.89 39.93 -17.51
N GLY A 771 13.59 40.15 -17.37
CA GLY A 771 12.59 39.11 -17.13
C GLY A 771 12.27 38.95 -15.64
N ILE A 772 11.09 38.40 -15.33
CA ILE A 772 10.67 38.14 -13.94
C ILE A 772 11.57 37.05 -13.34
N ASN A 773 12.22 37.36 -12.22
CA ASN A 773 13.07 36.45 -11.44
C ASN A 773 12.54 36.33 -10.00
N GLU A 774 12.75 35.18 -9.36
CA GLU A 774 12.31 34.91 -7.99
C GLU A 774 13.03 35.76 -6.94
N THR A 775 14.21 36.30 -7.26
CA THR A 775 14.96 37.20 -6.35
C THR A 775 14.41 38.62 -6.32
N ASP A 776 13.60 39.02 -7.30
CA ASP A 776 13.04 40.37 -7.43
C ASP A 776 11.56 40.35 -7.01
N ALA A 777 11.33 40.07 -5.72
CA ALA A 777 10.02 39.90 -5.12
C ALA A 777 9.84 40.72 -3.83
N LEU A 778 8.64 41.24 -3.63
CA LEU A 778 8.19 41.79 -2.36
C LEU A 778 7.17 40.83 -1.75
N HIS A 779 7.34 40.57 -0.45
CA HIS A 779 6.47 39.74 0.35
C HIS A 779 5.73 40.62 1.34
N VAL A 780 4.40 40.51 1.38
CA VAL A 780 3.59 41.24 2.37
C VAL A 780 2.56 40.29 2.97
N VAL A 781 2.25 40.54 4.23
CA VAL A 781 1.12 39.88 4.89
C VAL A 781 -0.18 40.42 4.28
N ASN A 782 -1.13 39.52 3.98
CA ASN A 782 -2.46 39.94 3.56
C ASN A 782 -3.14 40.72 4.72
N ARG A 783 -3.44 42.00 4.50
CA ARG A 783 -4.14 42.88 5.46
C ARG A 783 -5.66 42.76 5.40
N GLY A 784 -6.18 41.95 4.47
CA GLY A 784 -7.60 41.63 4.37
C GLY A 784 -8.03 40.51 5.32
N ASN A 785 -9.15 39.84 5.03
CA ASN A 785 -9.65 38.72 5.82
C ASN A 785 -9.73 37.43 4.98
N ALA A 786 -10.33 36.37 5.51
CA ALA A 786 -10.43 35.10 4.81
C ALA A 786 -11.08 35.25 3.41
N GLU A 787 -12.04 36.16 3.26
CA GLU A 787 -12.81 36.40 2.03
C GLU A 787 -12.29 37.59 1.21
N ARG A 788 -11.13 38.17 1.58
CA ARG A 788 -10.61 39.39 0.94
C ARG A 788 -9.10 39.51 1.05
N ILE A 789 -8.44 39.81 -0.05
CA ILE A 789 -7.02 40.16 -0.07
C ILE A 789 -6.88 41.67 -0.11
N GLU A 790 -6.10 42.24 0.80
CA GLU A 790 -5.61 43.63 0.74
C GLU A 790 -4.10 43.62 0.98
N ALA A 791 -3.32 43.97 -0.03
CA ALA A 791 -1.86 43.87 0.00
C ALA A 791 -1.24 45.19 -0.45
N SER A 792 -0.23 45.67 0.29
CA SER A 792 0.46 46.93 -0.02
C SER A 792 1.97 46.72 -0.05
N PHE A 793 2.53 46.78 -1.25
CA PHE A 793 3.93 46.54 -1.55
C PHE A 793 4.65 47.89 -1.71
N THR A 794 5.51 48.24 -0.76
CA THR A 794 6.29 49.50 -0.80
C THR A 794 7.73 49.19 -1.19
N PHE A 795 8.31 50.00 -2.07
CA PHE A 795 9.71 49.89 -2.47
C PHE A 795 10.57 50.83 -1.62
N ASN A 796 11.65 50.32 -1.03
CA ASN A 796 12.56 51.11 -0.19
C ASN A 796 13.14 52.34 -0.91
N GLN A 797 13.34 52.23 -2.22
CA GLN A 797 13.60 53.37 -3.10
C GLN A 797 12.74 53.24 -4.36
N PRO A 798 12.28 54.34 -5.00
CA PRO A 798 11.51 54.22 -6.22
C PRO A 798 12.32 53.56 -7.35
N ILE A 799 11.81 52.46 -7.90
CA ILE A 799 12.49 51.67 -8.96
C ILE A 799 11.69 51.74 -10.25
N ALA A 800 12.37 51.89 -11.39
CA ALA A 800 11.75 51.83 -12.71
C ALA A 800 11.42 50.37 -13.07
N ILE A 801 10.13 50.03 -13.02
CA ILE A 801 9.61 48.67 -13.27
C ILE A 801 8.88 48.64 -14.60
N LYS A 802 9.09 47.59 -15.41
CA LYS A 802 8.38 47.37 -16.69
C LYS A 802 7.14 46.49 -16.52
N MET A 803 7.24 45.43 -15.73
CA MET A 803 6.19 44.42 -15.57
C MET A 803 6.10 43.95 -14.12
N PHE A 804 4.90 43.60 -13.71
CA PHE A 804 4.58 43.03 -12.42
C PHE A 804 3.93 41.65 -12.59
N ARG A 805 4.17 40.76 -11.64
CA ARG A 805 3.40 39.52 -11.41
C ARG A 805 3.02 39.44 -9.94
N PHE A 806 1.74 39.29 -9.67
CA PHE A 806 1.15 39.09 -8.37
C PHE A 806 0.64 37.66 -8.25
N ASP A 807 1.09 37.00 -7.19
CA ASP A 807 0.69 35.64 -6.85
C ASP A 807 -0.15 35.75 -5.56
N PRO A 808 -1.48 35.56 -5.62
CA PRO A 808 -2.35 35.70 -4.44
C PRO A 808 -2.03 34.68 -3.34
N CYS A 809 -1.67 33.46 -3.73
CA CYS A 809 -1.23 32.35 -2.87
C CYS A 809 -0.59 31.23 -3.73
N GLU A 810 -0.22 30.12 -3.10
CA GLU A 810 0.35 28.93 -3.78
C GLU A 810 -0.74 27.90 -4.17
N GLN A 811 -1.96 28.02 -3.65
CA GLN A 811 -3.02 27.01 -3.80
C GLN A 811 -4.07 27.42 -4.83
N GLY A 812 -4.66 26.45 -5.53
CA GLY A 812 -5.79 26.68 -6.44
C GLY A 812 -7.15 26.64 -5.74
N MET A 813 -8.22 26.50 -6.55
CA MET A 813 -9.60 26.29 -6.12
C MET A 813 -10.22 27.47 -5.35
N PHE A 814 -10.13 28.67 -5.93
CA PHE A 814 -10.87 29.84 -5.44
C PHE A 814 -11.21 30.80 -6.58
N ILE A 815 -12.11 31.73 -6.27
CA ILE A 815 -12.64 32.76 -7.15
C ILE A 815 -12.11 34.09 -6.64
N VAL A 816 -11.53 34.89 -7.53
CA VAL A 816 -11.21 36.30 -7.30
C VAL A 816 -12.30 37.16 -7.91
N GLN A 817 -12.83 38.10 -7.13
CA GLN A 817 -13.87 39.02 -7.55
C GLN A 817 -13.40 40.46 -7.32
N ASP A 818 -13.76 41.35 -8.24
CA ASP A 818 -13.48 42.79 -8.19
C ASP A 818 -12.00 43.13 -7.87
N PRO A 819 -11.01 42.63 -8.63
CA PRO A 819 -9.62 42.98 -8.37
C PRO A 819 -9.34 44.43 -8.74
N GLU A 820 -8.86 45.20 -7.77
CA GLU A 820 -8.39 46.57 -7.87
C GLU A 820 -6.88 46.62 -7.62
N ILE A 821 -6.12 47.20 -8.55
CA ILE A 821 -4.67 47.39 -8.40
C ILE A 821 -4.35 48.86 -8.60
N ASN A 822 -3.71 49.48 -7.61
CA ASN A 822 -3.32 50.88 -7.63
C ASN A 822 -1.79 51.00 -7.54
N ILE A 823 -1.16 51.60 -8.55
CA ILE A 823 0.27 51.87 -8.61
C ILE A 823 0.51 53.33 -8.25
N ILE A 824 1.35 53.59 -7.24
CA ILE A 824 1.77 54.93 -6.83
C ILE A 824 3.22 55.15 -7.27
N TYR A 825 3.45 56.23 -8.01
CA TYR A 825 4.73 56.57 -8.59
C TYR A 825 5.55 57.49 -7.68
N SER A 826 6.83 57.69 -8.00
CA SER A 826 7.75 58.54 -7.24
C SER A 826 7.32 60.00 -7.14
N ASP A 827 6.47 60.49 -8.05
CA ASP A 827 5.92 61.85 -8.06
C ASP A 827 4.56 61.97 -7.34
N ASP A 828 4.20 60.93 -6.56
CA ASP A 828 2.91 60.76 -5.87
C ASP A 828 1.68 60.74 -6.80
N SER A 829 1.88 60.66 -8.13
CA SER A 829 0.79 60.31 -9.04
C SER A 829 0.43 58.83 -8.89
N SER A 830 -0.83 58.49 -9.14
CA SER A 830 -1.32 57.11 -9.08
C SER A 830 -1.91 56.63 -10.40
N GLU A 831 -2.05 55.32 -10.53
CA GLU A 831 -2.72 54.63 -11.64
C GLU A 831 -3.52 53.45 -11.11
N ASN A 832 -4.82 53.42 -11.36
CA ASN A 832 -5.68 52.30 -11.04
C ASN A 832 -5.87 51.42 -12.28
N LEU A 833 -5.65 50.13 -12.13
CA LEU A 833 -5.87 49.11 -13.16
C LEU A 833 -7.20 48.40 -12.91
N GLN A 834 -7.90 48.11 -14.00
CA GLN A 834 -9.10 47.27 -13.98
C GLN A 834 -8.77 45.87 -14.48
N LEU A 835 -9.69 44.91 -14.28
CA LEU A 835 -9.53 43.52 -14.70
C LEU A 835 -9.10 43.35 -16.18
N SER A 836 -9.54 44.24 -17.08
CA SER A 836 -9.16 44.24 -18.49
C SER A 836 -7.68 44.54 -18.73
N ASP A 837 -7.01 45.21 -17.80
CA ASP A 837 -5.60 45.59 -17.90
C ASP A 837 -4.65 44.48 -17.43
N LEU A 838 -5.20 43.43 -16.83
CA LEU A 838 -4.45 42.33 -16.26
C LEU A 838 -4.34 41.19 -17.27
N SER A 839 -3.32 40.35 -17.13
CA SER A 839 -3.24 38.99 -17.68
C SER A 839 -3.23 38.00 -16.52
N THR A 840 -3.80 36.81 -16.69
CA THR A 840 -3.88 35.79 -15.63
C THR A 840 -3.88 34.38 -16.20
N ASN A 841 -3.38 33.42 -15.44
CA ASN A 841 -3.53 31.99 -15.74
C ASN A 841 -4.89 31.42 -15.30
N GLY A 842 -5.71 32.20 -14.58
CA GLY A 842 -7.07 31.87 -14.20
C GLY A 842 -8.09 32.09 -15.33
N TYR A 843 -9.29 31.51 -15.17
CA TYR A 843 -10.37 31.61 -16.14
C TYR A 843 -11.21 32.87 -15.87
N ARG A 844 -11.40 33.73 -16.87
CA ARG A 844 -12.24 34.94 -16.73
C ARG A 844 -13.66 34.68 -17.20
N ILE A 845 -14.61 34.91 -16.31
CA ILE A 845 -16.04 34.98 -16.63
C ILE A 845 -16.59 36.24 -15.96
N GLU A 846 -17.14 37.13 -16.77
CA GLU A 846 -17.61 38.45 -16.33
C GLU A 846 -16.51 39.20 -15.55
N ASN A 847 -16.77 39.60 -14.31
CA ASN A 847 -15.82 40.31 -13.44
C ASN A 847 -15.04 39.37 -12.50
N ASN A 848 -15.17 38.05 -12.66
CA ASN A 848 -14.55 37.06 -11.78
C ASN A 848 -13.39 36.33 -12.48
N ILE A 849 -12.37 35.96 -11.69
CA ILE A 849 -11.27 35.09 -12.12
C ILE A 849 -11.34 33.78 -11.32
N PHE A 850 -11.47 32.66 -12.01
CA PHE A 850 -11.51 31.33 -11.40
C PHE A 850 -10.15 30.66 -11.50
N TYR A 851 -9.51 30.40 -10.37
CA TYR A 851 -8.27 29.63 -10.30
C TYR A 851 -8.59 28.19 -9.93
N LEU A 852 -8.43 27.28 -10.89
CA LEU A 852 -8.72 25.84 -10.71
C LEU A 852 -7.47 25.02 -10.41
N ASN A 853 -6.29 25.54 -10.73
CA ASN A 853 -5.00 24.89 -10.54
C ASN A 853 -4.16 25.66 -9.50
N GLU A 854 -3.13 25.00 -8.99
CA GLU A 854 -2.09 25.61 -8.14
C GLU A 854 -1.35 26.74 -8.89
N ASP A 855 -0.63 27.58 -8.14
CA ASP A 855 0.11 28.75 -8.62
C ASP A 855 -0.77 29.81 -9.35
N PRO A 856 -1.80 30.39 -8.72
CA PRO A 856 -2.58 31.49 -9.30
C PRO A 856 -1.68 32.71 -9.58
N GLN A 857 -1.75 33.26 -10.79
CA GLN A 857 -0.90 34.38 -11.22
C GLN A 857 -1.71 35.48 -11.92
N MET A 858 -1.39 36.73 -11.60
CA MET A 858 -1.89 37.94 -12.26
C MET A 858 -0.71 38.82 -12.66
N SER A 859 -0.67 39.31 -13.88
CA SER A 859 0.44 40.13 -14.37
C SER A 859 -0.04 41.35 -15.13
N TRP A 860 0.70 42.45 -15.04
CA TRP A 860 0.40 43.69 -15.77
C TRP A 860 1.68 44.48 -16.08
N THR A 861 1.60 45.41 -17.02
CA THR A 861 2.71 46.28 -17.42
C THR A 861 2.58 47.67 -16.82
N ASN A 862 3.69 48.26 -16.39
CA ASN A 862 3.75 49.66 -16.02
C ASN A 862 3.63 50.54 -17.28
N ARG A 863 2.50 51.25 -17.43
CA ARG A 863 2.23 52.05 -18.64
C ARG A 863 2.99 53.37 -18.66
N LYS A 864 3.29 53.95 -17.50
CA LYS A 864 3.99 55.25 -17.40
C LYS A 864 5.51 55.11 -17.50
N GLY A 865 6.07 53.93 -17.22
CA GLY A 865 7.52 53.68 -17.22
C GLY A 865 8.29 54.53 -16.19
N GLN A 866 7.58 55.16 -15.25
CA GLN A 866 8.13 55.94 -14.15
C GLN A 866 8.56 55.01 -13.02
N ALA A 867 9.41 55.54 -12.13
CA ALA A 867 9.81 54.84 -10.92
C ALA A 867 8.60 54.65 -9.99
N VAL A 868 8.40 53.42 -9.52
CA VAL A 868 7.26 53.03 -8.70
C VAL A 868 7.65 53.08 -7.23
N LYS A 869 6.82 53.73 -6.44
CA LYS A 869 6.97 53.91 -4.99
C LYS A 869 6.22 52.84 -4.21
N GLN A 870 5.00 52.51 -4.67
CA GLN A 870 4.13 51.55 -3.97
C GLN A 870 3.13 50.91 -4.94
N VAL A 871 2.71 49.68 -4.66
CA VAL A 871 1.60 48.99 -5.33
C VAL A 871 0.61 48.52 -4.27
N TRP A 872 -0.66 48.86 -4.44
CA TRP A 872 -1.75 48.38 -3.61
C TRP A 872 -2.66 47.45 -4.42
N VAL A 873 -3.04 46.32 -3.82
CA VAL A 873 -3.90 45.31 -4.44
C VAL A 873 -5.04 45.01 -3.48
N SER A 874 -6.27 45.03 -3.97
CA SER A 874 -7.47 44.63 -3.22
C SER A 874 -8.36 43.74 -4.07
N MET A 875 -8.86 42.64 -3.51
CA MET A 875 -9.80 41.74 -4.21
C MET A 875 -10.61 40.89 -3.22
N ASN A 876 -11.83 40.53 -3.57
CA ASN A 876 -12.63 39.56 -2.81
C ASN A 876 -12.28 38.12 -3.24
N VAL A 877 -12.36 37.18 -2.31
CA VAL A 877 -12.01 35.77 -2.51
C VAL A 877 -13.14 34.86 -2.00
N SER A 878 -13.52 33.86 -2.80
CA SER A 878 -14.51 32.85 -2.42
C SER A 878 -14.11 31.44 -2.88
N GLN A 879 -14.52 30.40 -2.14
CA GLN A 879 -14.40 28.99 -2.54
C GLN A 879 -15.74 28.36 -2.95
N GLU A 880 -16.81 29.15 -3.03
CA GLU A 880 -18.13 28.65 -3.44
C GLU A 880 -18.25 28.63 -4.97
N PHE A 881 -18.05 27.45 -5.56
CA PHE A 881 -18.23 27.22 -6.99
C PHE A 881 -19.69 26.85 -7.30
N ASP A 882 -20.36 27.65 -8.14
CA ASP A 882 -21.68 27.31 -8.70
C ASP A 882 -21.52 26.28 -9.84
N ALA A 883 -22.29 25.20 -9.79
CA ALA A 883 -22.29 24.14 -10.80
C ALA A 883 -22.59 24.67 -12.21
N SER A 884 -23.47 25.66 -12.34
CA SER A 884 -23.83 26.27 -13.63
C SER A 884 -22.68 27.06 -14.26
N VAL A 885 -21.84 27.68 -13.43
CA VAL A 885 -20.65 28.42 -13.87
C VAL A 885 -19.52 27.45 -14.22
N MET A 886 -19.39 26.35 -13.49
CA MET A 886 -18.47 25.25 -13.85
C MET A 886 -18.83 24.65 -15.22
N ASP A 887 -20.12 24.44 -15.50
CA ASP A 887 -20.59 24.00 -16.81
C ASP A 887 -20.25 25.01 -17.92
N GLU A 888 -20.30 26.31 -17.63
CA GLU A 888 -19.90 27.35 -18.57
C GLU A 888 -18.37 27.35 -18.84
N ILE A 889 -17.54 27.23 -17.78
CA ILE A 889 -16.07 27.07 -17.92
C ILE A 889 -15.74 25.83 -18.76
N LEU A 890 -16.44 24.72 -18.51
CA LEU A 890 -16.29 23.45 -19.22
C LEU A 890 -16.73 23.56 -20.69
N SER A 891 -17.78 24.35 -20.99
CA SER A 891 -18.31 24.52 -22.34
C SER A 891 -17.41 25.33 -23.28
N ARG A 892 -16.57 26.23 -22.73
CA ARG A 892 -15.73 27.17 -23.52
C ARG A 892 -14.37 26.60 -23.95
N LYS A 893 -14.01 25.34 -23.63
CA LYS A 893 -12.77 24.70 -24.09
C LYS A 893 -12.91 23.20 -24.41
N GLU A 894 -12.65 22.83 -25.67
CA GLU A 894 -12.43 21.43 -26.09
C GLU A 894 -11.28 20.74 -25.32
N SER A 895 -10.29 21.50 -24.84
CA SER A 895 -9.16 20.97 -24.07
C SER A 895 -9.50 20.58 -22.63
N LEU A 896 -10.51 21.20 -22.01
CA LEU A 896 -10.98 20.81 -20.67
C LEU A 896 -11.78 19.51 -20.74
N VAL A 897 -12.56 19.30 -21.81
CA VAL A 897 -13.22 18.00 -22.06
C VAL A 897 -12.20 16.89 -22.29
N SER A 898 -11.05 17.19 -22.91
CA SER A 898 -9.93 16.22 -23.06
C SER A 898 -9.21 15.96 -21.72
N PHE A 899 -8.95 17.01 -20.93
CA PHE A 899 -8.34 16.91 -19.60
C PHE A 899 -9.25 16.17 -18.61
N ALA A 900 -10.53 16.52 -18.57
CA ALA A 900 -11.57 15.86 -17.77
C ALA A 900 -11.80 14.43 -18.26
N LYS A 901 -11.84 14.14 -19.57
CA LYS A 901 -11.90 12.74 -20.08
C LYS A 901 -10.65 11.92 -19.79
N LYS A 902 -9.50 12.56 -19.56
CA LYS A 902 -8.23 11.92 -19.18
C LYS A 902 -8.12 11.69 -17.66
N HIS A 903 -8.92 12.38 -16.85
CA HIS A 903 -8.95 12.23 -15.38
C HIS A 903 -10.28 11.63 -14.87
N LEU A 904 -11.28 11.48 -15.75
CA LEU A 904 -12.51 10.70 -15.55
C LEU A 904 -12.47 9.34 -16.28
N LYS A 905 -11.36 9.03 -16.96
CA LYS A 905 -10.92 7.66 -17.29
C LYS A 905 -9.64 7.41 -16.51
#